data_AF-A0A9Q9RWL8-F1
#
_entry.id   AF-A0A9Q9RWL8-F1
#
_cell.length_a   1.000
_cell.length_b   1.000
_cell.length_c   1.000
_cell.angle_alpha   90.00
_cell.angle_beta   90.00
_cell.angle_gamma   90.00
#
_symmetry.space_group_name_H-M   'P 1'
#
loop_
_entity.id
_entity.type
_entity.pdbx_description
1 polymer ?
#
loop_
_entity_poly.entity_id
_entity_poly.type
_entity_poly.pdbx_seq_one_letter_code
_entity_poly.pdbx_strand_id
1 'polypeptide(L)'
;MPRILRWTMSRPQILFLSCIGFAVALTAMLYGNIIKPSTVTSVFSKTMSTRPVVVVGSGLAGLSASYEALQRGAPSVHLLDRAPKPGGNSIKASSGINGAGTKYQRAAGVESDTLFYSDSVRSAGSRFHLTQPPVDREALITKLTTESAAAVNWLVDEIGVDLSVVAPLGGHSVARTHRGAGKTPPGAAIIIALLNKLKENEKFSITNLAEVKTLLKEGNTVKGVEYEFEGKKHNLEGSVLFASGGFAGDATGLLARYRPDLKGIPSTNEERPGSHDILSAVGAELLDMDSVQIHPTGFVDPATPNSMLKFLAAEMLRGEGGILLSPEGSRFVNEMDTREHVSNAIMKLPTATDGDGVIKQWDITILLDPGASAASANHIGFYEWKGLLKKVKVRDLKPSQIAAVDEYAKAVADLTDDEFGRKQRGRWTLKAGEENRDEDIYIGRVTPITHFTMGGVAIDQKARVLTKREDKLVPIPGLFAAGEITGGIHGDNRLGGSSLLECVVYGRTAGAEVVGSAHASPSLGLPSVMVFYGGQEELDNLVWDRNDEDSEAAQNQLRLKTFCLQVEEFVQYQFGKPATLISPLIFRGFNVLYRVQVEEMSPHVVVRLPCPSLVQFPGEKTMYKAATACLVAQETKLPVPRHLHFGQDSVLGPFIIMERRENSGSISARLTRPNKDLPVPHVLDPNVSESLLHAIWQRVAHCLLAMSRLAFPRIGSLLQTHTHIYEVAGRPSSHNMTDMVRLANIPRCILPPESQTYTGTDEWYTVLAEMHIAQLHNDLVTSEDDCRNKYVSRQIFRRLARHGKLSSFGFAEDTWSSQSSRILPETLSSCPPNSGPFRLWGDDFRAGNILLDDSDEIAAPIDWEYTYAGPMQFILDPPWWLLLETAEMWSPDLNDWKQTYESSLGIWLLAMEKAEASMGKSAYNTFPVPLSRYMRESWRTGRFFLSYAARKSWAFDSMYWNFLDERFFGDRDPGVVKGDLWTTRIDLLSDDERAAMEPFIQRKMAESKERRIVEWDETEAQKRFSELLFN
;
A
#
# COMPACT_ATOMS: atom_id res chain seq x y z
N MET A 1 31.92 21.86 58.20
CA MET A 1 32.97 21.58 57.19
C MET A 1 32.28 21.03 55.93
N PRO A 2 32.71 21.32 54.69
CA PRO A 2 33.59 22.41 54.23
C PRO A 2 33.13 23.15 52.93
N ARG A 3 33.69 24.37 52.77
CA ARG A 3 34.19 25.05 51.54
C ARG A 3 33.23 25.48 50.42
N ILE A 4 32.85 26.76 50.48
CA ILE A 4 32.54 27.61 49.31
C ILE A 4 33.87 28.11 48.73
N LEU A 5 34.24 27.69 47.51
CA LEU A 5 35.34 28.27 46.74
C LEU A 5 34.79 29.34 45.77
N ARG A 6 35.19 30.59 45.99
CA ARG A 6 35.06 31.70 45.04
C ARG A 6 36.04 31.48 43.89
N TRP A 7 35.57 31.51 42.65
CA TRP A 7 36.41 31.66 41.48
C TRP A 7 36.54 33.14 41.13
N THR A 8 37.70 33.73 41.41
CA THR A 8 38.08 35.05 40.91
C THR A 8 38.89 34.88 39.63
N MET A 9 38.34 35.31 38.48
CA MET A 9 39.09 35.35 37.21
C MET A 9 40.20 36.41 37.28
N SER A 10 41.36 36.08 36.74
CA SER A 10 42.53 36.97 36.75
C SER A 10 42.50 37.98 35.61
N ARG A 11 43.07 39.18 35.82
CA ARG A 11 43.14 40.29 34.84
C ARG A 11 43.65 39.89 33.43
N PRO A 12 44.58 38.94 33.24
CA PRO A 12 44.98 38.49 31.90
C PRO A 12 43.85 37.76 31.12
N GLN A 13 42.95 37.05 31.81
CA GLN A 13 41.85 36.30 31.18
C GLN A 13 40.70 37.23 30.73
N ILE A 14 40.50 38.33 31.45
CA ILE A 14 39.54 39.39 31.06
C ILE A 14 40.06 40.19 29.86
N LEU A 15 41.39 40.42 29.78
CA LEU A 15 42.01 41.03 28.59
C LEU A 15 41.96 40.11 27.36
N PHE A 16 42.15 38.79 27.52
CA PHE A 16 42.08 37.86 26.39
C PHE A 16 40.66 37.71 25.80
N LEU A 17 39.62 37.68 26.66
CA LEU A 17 38.23 37.63 26.23
C LEU A 17 37.74 38.95 25.61
N SER A 18 38.24 40.10 26.07
CA SER A 18 37.93 41.41 25.48
C SER A 18 38.63 41.63 24.14
N CYS A 19 39.84 41.10 23.93
CA CYS A 19 40.50 41.11 22.62
C CYS A 19 39.79 40.22 21.58
N ILE A 20 39.23 39.08 21.98
CA ILE A 20 38.42 38.22 21.08
C ILE A 20 37.10 38.90 20.73
N GLY A 21 36.43 39.53 21.70
CA GLY A 21 35.22 40.31 21.45
C GLY A 21 35.44 41.50 20.51
N PHE A 22 36.57 42.20 20.65
CA PHE A 22 36.93 43.32 19.77
C PHE A 22 37.33 42.84 18.37
N ALA A 23 38.03 41.72 18.24
CA ALA A 23 38.36 41.12 16.95
C ALA A 23 37.09 40.64 16.21
N VAL A 24 36.14 40.00 16.89
CA VAL A 24 34.87 39.58 16.28
C VAL A 24 34.01 40.77 15.87
N ALA A 25 33.98 41.85 16.67
CA ALA A 25 33.26 43.08 16.32
C ALA A 25 33.91 43.85 15.16
N LEU A 26 35.26 43.91 15.10
CA LEU A 26 35.98 44.56 14.00
C LEU A 26 35.87 43.77 12.69
N THR A 27 35.84 42.43 12.77
CA THR A 27 35.65 41.57 11.59
C THR A 27 34.21 41.67 11.06
N ALA A 28 33.21 41.78 11.94
CA ALA A 28 31.83 42.03 11.56
C ALA A 28 31.61 43.45 10.99
N MET A 29 32.30 44.47 11.50
CA MET A 29 32.25 45.84 10.94
C MET A 29 33.00 45.96 9.61
N LEU A 30 34.10 45.24 9.41
CA LEU A 30 34.86 45.26 8.15
C LEU A 30 34.20 44.45 7.02
N TYR A 31 33.39 43.44 7.33
CA TYR A 31 32.56 42.72 6.33
C TYR A 31 31.20 43.37 6.06
N GLY A 32 30.75 44.31 6.90
CA GLY A 32 29.44 44.96 6.80
C GLY A 32 29.29 46.01 5.69
N ASN A 33 30.37 46.37 4.97
CA ASN A 33 30.36 47.49 4.01
C ASN A 33 30.60 47.10 2.54
N ILE A 34 30.57 45.81 2.17
CA ILE A 34 30.81 45.38 0.76
C ILE A 34 29.61 44.66 0.10
N ILE A 35 28.48 44.48 0.77
CA ILE A 35 27.29 43.88 0.14
C ILE A 35 26.07 44.78 0.35
N LYS A 36 25.60 45.41 -0.74
CA LYS A 36 24.37 46.21 -0.76
C LYS A 36 23.18 45.37 -0.27
N PRO A 37 22.28 45.93 0.57
CA PRO A 37 21.08 45.24 1.04
C PRO A 37 20.02 45.22 -0.06
N SER A 38 20.23 44.37 -1.06
CA SER A 38 19.20 43.99 -2.04
C SER A 38 19.36 42.56 -2.56
N THR A 39 20.21 41.73 -1.93
CA THR A 39 20.49 40.36 -2.41
C THR A 39 20.50 39.29 -1.30
N VAL A 40 20.22 39.64 -0.04
CA VAL A 40 20.29 38.71 1.11
C VAL A 40 18.94 38.55 1.82
N THR A 41 17.85 38.62 1.05
CA THR A 41 16.48 38.28 1.51
C THR A 41 15.83 37.24 0.60
N SER A 42 16.63 36.37 -0.03
CA SER A 42 16.14 35.38 -1.01
C SER A 42 16.60 33.92 -0.75
N VAL A 43 17.33 33.61 0.33
CA VAL A 43 17.90 32.24 0.50
C VAL A 43 17.49 31.53 1.81
N PHE A 44 16.62 32.14 2.60
CA PHE A 44 15.88 31.45 3.67
C PHE A 44 14.38 31.77 3.56
N SER A 45 13.79 31.37 2.44
CA SER A 45 12.36 31.07 2.39
C SER A 45 12.28 29.62 1.93
N LYS A 46 11.92 28.72 2.84
CA LYS A 46 11.21 27.50 2.46
C LYS A 46 10.06 28.03 1.62
N THR A 47 10.07 27.83 0.29
CA THR A 47 9.02 28.35 -0.59
C THR A 47 7.71 27.70 -0.18
N MET A 48 7.01 28.33 0.78
CA MET A 48 5.61 28.08 1.06
C MET A 48 4.87 28.36 -0.25
N SER A 49 3.88 27.52 -0.56
CA SER A 49 2.95 27.83 -1.65
C SER A 49 2.40 29.22 -1.37
N THR A 50 2.57 30.16 -2.30
CA THR A 50 1.96 31.48 -2.20
C THR A 50 0.52 31.48 -2.71
N ARG A 51 0.07 30.37 -3.32
CA ARG A 51 -1.26 30.27 -3.93
C ARG A 51 -2.25 29.59 -2.98
N PRO A 52 -3.46 30.14 -2.84
CA PRO A 52 -4.50 29.53 -2.04
C PRO A 52 -5.04 28.26 -2.71
N VAL A 53 -5.69 27.40 -1.93
CA VAL A 53 -6.41 26.23 -2.43
C VAL A 53 -7.88 26.58 -2.57
N VAL A 54 -8.46 26.30 -3.73
CA VAL A 54 -9.88 26.50 -4.01
C VAL A 54 -10.58 25.15 -4.00
N VAL A 55 -11.51 24.96 -3.07
CA VAL A 55 -12.31 23.72 -2.96
C VAL A 55 -13.74 24.01 -3.40
N VAL A 56 -14.26 23.22 -4.33
CA VAL A 56 -15.62 23.37 -4.88
C VAL A 56 -16.53 22.30 -4.30
N GLY A 57 -17.38 22.66 -3.34
CA GLY A 57 -18.33 21.78 -2.66
C GLY A 57 -17.96 21.50 -1.20
N SER A 58 -18.95 21.63 -0.31
CA SER A 58 -18.82 21.50 1.15
C SER A 58 -19.35 20.16 1.70
N GLY A 59 -19.47 19.16 0.83
CA GLY A 59 -19.69 17.77 1.26
C GLY A 59 -18.49 17.22 2.02
N LEU A 60 -18.58 15.95 2.45
CA LEU A 60 -17.52 15.32 3.25
C LEU A 60 -16.16 15.38 2.55
N ALA A 61 -16.11 15.12 1.24
CA ALA A 61 -14.86 15.16 0.48
C ALA A 61 -14.19 16.54 0.52
N GLY A 62 -14.96 17.61 0.32
CA GLY A 62 -14.43 18.97 0.32
C GLY A 62 -13.97 19.44 1.70
N LEU A 63 -14.70 19.06 2.75
CA LEU A 63 -14.30 19.36 4.13
C LEU A 63 -13.05 18.58 4.55
N SER A 64 -12.98 17.27 4.23
CA SER A 64 -11.79 16.45 4.46
C SER A 64 -10.57 16.99 3.70
N ALA A 65 -10.75 17.38 2.44
CA ALA A 65 -9.69 17.99 1.63
C ALA A 65 -9.22 19.33 2.20
N SER A 66 -10.15 20.18 2.61
CA SER A 66 -9.83 21.49 3.20
C SER A 66 -9.03 21.32 4.48
N TYR A 67 -9.41 20.35 5.32
CA TYR A 67 -8.72 20.08 6.57
C TYR A 67 -7.30 19.59 6.32
N GLU A 68 -7.14 18.57 5.47
CA GLU A 68 -5.81 18.01 5.15
C GLU A 68 -4.91 19.07 4.49
N ALA A 69 -5.42 19.89 3.56
CA ALA A 69 -4.64 20.95 2.92
C ALA A 69 -4.09 21.96 3.94
N LEU A 70 -4.90 22.35 4.94
CA LEU A 70 -4.45 23.22 6.02
C LEU A 70 -3.38 22.56 6.88
N GLN A 71 -3.53 21.28 7.22
CA GLN A 71 -2.51 20.54 7.98
C GLN A 71 -1.19 20.38 7.22
N ARG A 72 -1.25 20.30 5.88
CA ARG A 72 -0.08 20.25 5.00
C ARG A 72 0.54 21.62 4.72
N GLY A 73 0.00 22.69 5.33
CA GLY A 73 0.58 24.02 5.28
C GLY A 73 0.10 24.91 4.14
N ALA A 74 -1.10 24.66 3.59
CA ALA A 74 -1.73 25.58 2.65
C ALA A 74 -1.79 27.02 3.23
N PRO A 75 -1.50 28.07 2.43
CA PRO A 75 -1.51 29.45 2.91
C PRO A 75 -2.93 29.89 3.31
N SER A 76 -3.93 29.52 2.51
CA SER A 76 -5.36 29.61 2.81
C SER A 76 -6.14 28.58 1.99
N VAL A 77 -7.34 28.26 2.48
CA VAL A 77 -8.31 27.42 1.78
C VAL A 77 -9.63 28.17 1.66
N HIS A 78 -10.10 28.32 0.43
CA HIS A 78 -11.38 28.94 0.09
C HIS A 78 -12.33 27.87 -0.43
N LEU A 79 -13.35 27.55 0.35
CA LEU A 79 -14.37 26.57 -0.01
C LEU A 79 -15.59 27.31 -0.58
N LEU A 80 -15.94 27.03 -1.83
CA LEU A 80 -17.12 27.57 -2.50
C LEU A 80 -18.23 26.52 -2.55
N ASP A 81 -19.43 26.87 -2.11
CA ASP A 81 -20.60 26.00 -2.23
C ASP A 81 -21.81 26.76 -2.78
N ARG A 82 -22.48 26.17 -3.77
CA ARG A 82 -23.69 26.73 -4.38
C ARG A 82 -24.93 26.62 -3.49
N ALA A 83 -24.91 25.74 -2.48
CA ALA A 83 -26.00 25.56 -1.54
C ALA A 83 -26.02 26.68 -0.48
N PRO A 84 -27.21 27.01 0.06
CA PRO A 84 -27.33 27.96 1.17
C PRO A 84 -26.72 27.45 2.47
N LYS A 85 -26.56 26.11 2.62
CA LYS A 85 -26.02 25.46 3.81
C LYS A 85 -25.03 24.37 3.41
N PRO A 86 -23.96 24.16 4.18
CA PRO A 86 -22.96 23.18 3.85
C PRO A 86 -23.40 21.74 4.13
N GLY A 87 -22.69 20.78 3.52
CA GLY A 87 -22.80 19.35 3.83
C GLY A 87 -23.30 18.44 2.70
N GLY A 88 -23.91 19.01 1.67
CA GLY A 88 -24.37 18.28 0.48
C GLY A 88 -25.21 17.02 0.79
N ASN A 89 -25.00 15.94 0.05
CA ASN A 89 -25.63 14.64 0.36
C ASN A 89 -25.01 13.96 1.59
N SER A 90 -23.74 14.24 1.88
CA SER A 90 -23.02 13.60 2.99
C SER A 90 -23.72 13.82 4.34
N ILE A 91 -24.28 15.01 4.58
CA ILE A 91 -25.01 15.33 5.82
C ILE A 91 -26.27 14.47 6.01
N LYS A 92 -26.84 13.93 4.93
CA LYS A 92 -28.07 13.12 4.92
C LYS A 92 -27.79 11.63 5.14
N ALA A 93 -26.53 11.21 5.16
CA ALA A 93 -26.17 9.80 5.29
C ALA A 93 -26.56 9.23 6.67
N SER A 94 -27.29 8.12 6.65
CA SER A 94 -27.87 7.49 7.85
C SER A 94 -27.22 6.16 8.24
N SER A 95 -26.65 5.42 7.28
CA SER A 95 -26.14 4.07 7.55
C SER A 95 -24.79 4.05 8.27
N GLY A 96 -23.86 4.92 7.87
CA GLY A 96 -22.51 5.00 8.45
C GLY A 96 -21.40 4.97 7.41
N ILE A 97 -20.14 4.87 7.87
CA ILE A 97 -18.91 4.86 7.07
C ILE A 97 -18.18 3.52 7.23
N ASN A 98 -17.68 2.94 6.15
CA ASN A 98 -16.95 1.67 6.23
C ASN A 98 -15.53 1.82 6.77
N GLY A 99 -15.08 0.86 7.59
CA GLY A 99 -13.70 0.75 8.04
C GLY A 99 -13.35 -0.69 8.41
N ALA A 100 -12.36 -1.27 7.75
CA ALA A 100 -11.88 -2.62 8.00
C ALA A 100 -10.62 -2.61 8.87
N GLY A 101 -10.56 -3.42 9.93
CA GLY A 101 -9.46 -3.48 10.89
C GLY A 101 -9.50 -2.42 11.99
N THR A 102 -10.65 -1.76 12.21
CA THR A 102 -10.78 -0.69 13.21
C THR A 102 -10.80 -1.22 14.65
N LYS A 103 -10.50 -0.34 15.61
CA LYS A 103 -10.61 -0.66 17.05
C LYS A 103 -12.04 -1.02 17.48
N TYR A 104 -13.04 -0.47 16.80
CA TYR A 104 -14.46 -0.70 17.09
C TYR A 104 -14.98 -2.02 16.50
N GLN A 105 -14.44 -2.47 15.36
CA GLN A 105 -14.71 -3.82 14.85
C GLN A 105 -14.27 -4.89 15.85
N ARG A 106 -13.05 -4.77 16.37
CA ARG A 106 -12.54 -5.68 17.40
C ARG A 106 -13.42 -5.68 18.65
N ALA A 107 -13.82 -4.49 19.13
CA ALA A 107 -14.73 -4.36 20.26
C ALA A 107 -16.13 -4.96 20.00
N ALA A 108 -16.56 -5.02 18.74
CA ALA A 108 -17.81 -5.64 18.30
C ALA A 108 -17.68 -7.16 18.00
N GLY A 109 -16.52 -7.77 18.28
CA GLY A 109 -16.27 -9.21 18.08
C GLY A 109 -15.78 -9.59 16.68
N VAL A 110 -15.35 -8.61 15.86
CA VAL A 110 -14.72 -8.85 14.55
C VAL A 110 -13.19 -8.73 14.72
N GLU A 111 -12.52 -9.87 14.85
CA GLU A 111 -11.07 -9.94 15.14
C GLU A 111 -10.19 -9.50 13.94
N SER A 112 -10.58 -9.86 12.71
CA SER A 112 -9.92 -9.48 11.45
C SER A 112 -10.95 -9.26 10.33
N ASP A 113 -10.65 -8.37 9.40
CA ASP A 113 -11.49 -8.06 8.23
C ASP A 113 -10.63 -7.87 6.97
N THR A 114 -10.23 -8.98 6.36
CA THR A 114 -9.47 -9.02 5.09
C THR A 114 -10.37 -9.08 3.86
N LEU A 115 -11.68 -9.20 4.04
CA LEU A 115 -12.67 -9.38 2.97
C LEU A 115 -13.18 -8.06 2.38
N PHE A 116 -12.72 -6.90 2.85
CA PHE A 116 -13.27 -5.63 2.38
C PHE A 116 -12.92 -5.34 0.91
N TYR A 117 -11.71 -5.69 0.47
CA TYR A 117 -11.30 -5.57 -0.94
C TYR A 117 -12.18 -6.43 -1.84
N SER A 118 -12.30 -7.73 -1.54
CA SER A 118 -13.09 -8.67 -2.34
C SER A 118 -14.58 -8.32 -2.36
N ASP A 119 -15.15 -7.83 -1.25
CA ASP A 119 -16.52 -7.31 -1.22
C ASP A 119 -16.71 -6.09 -2.13
N SER A 120 -15.70 -5.21 -2.19
CA SER A 120 -15.74 -4.00 -3.02
C SER A 120 -15.59 -4.34 -4.51
N VAL A 121 -14.68 -5.26 -4.86
CA VAL A 121 -14.51 -5.80 -6.22
C VAL A 121 -15.80 -6.49 -6.70
N ARG A 122 -16.38 -7.36 -5.87
CA ARG A 122 -17.65 -8.02 -6.18
C ARG A 122 -18.78 -7.02 -6.41
N SER A 123 -18.81 -5.91 -5.66
CA SER A 123 -19.77 -4.82 -5.87
C SER A 123 -19.51 -4.06 -7.16
N ALA A 124 -18.24 -3.81 -7.49
CA ALA A 124 -17.85 -3.10 -8.71
C ALA A 124 -18.18 -3.85 -10.00
N GLY A 125 -18.42 -5.16 -9.92
CA GLY A 125 -19.05 -5.95 -10.97
C GLY A 125 -18.21 -6.09 -12.24
N SER A 126 -18.88 -6.19 -13.37
CA SER A 126 -18.26 -6.42 -14.68
C SER A 126 -17.27 -5.34 -15.10
N ARG A 127 -17.52 -4.08 -14.71
CA ARG A 127 -16.62 -2.94 -14.98
C ARG A 127 -15.25 -3.08 -14.33
N PHE A 128 -15.13 -3.82 -13.23
CA PHE A 128 -13.83 -4.11 -12.62
C PHE A 128 -13.00 -5.04 -13.51
N HIS A 129 -13.63 -6.03 -14.15
CA HIS A 129 -12.96 -7.09 -14.92
C HIS A 129 -12.79 -6.76 -16.41
N LEU A 130 -12.88 -5.49 -16.81
CA LEU A 130 -12.62 -5.10 -18.19
C LEU A 130 -11.16 -5.40 -18.55
N THR A 131 -10.93 -6.01 -19.71
CA THR A 131 -9.59 -6.36 -20.20
C THR A 131 -8.69 -5.13 -20.44
N GLN A 132 -9.30 -3.97 -20.70
CA GLN A 132 -8.64 -2.69 -20.84
C GLN A 132 -9.45 -1.63 -20.07
N PRO A 133 -9.26 -1.53 -18.75
CA PRO A 133 -10.00 -0.56 -17.96
C PRO A 133 -9.47 0.85 -18.28
N PRO A 134 -10.34 1.87 -18.39
CA PRO A 134 -9.92 3.23 -18.70
C PRO A 134 -9.05 3.84 -17.59
N VAL A 135 -9.16 3.35 -16.36
CA VAL A 135 -8.34 3.73 -15.19
C VAL A 135 -7.97 2.49 -14.40
N ASP A 136 -6.93 2.60 -13.58
CA ASP A 136 -6.50 1.54 -12.66
C ASP A 136 -7.47 1.38 -11.48
N ARG A 137 -8.57 0.67 -11.73
CA ARG A 137 -9.63 0.43 -10.72
C ARG A 137 -9.13 -0.39 -9.54
N GLU A 138 -8.23 -1.33 -9.79
CA GLU A 138 -7.61 -2.14 -8.74
C GLU A 138 -6.86 -1.25 -7.77
N ALA A 139 -5.98 -0.38 -8.26
CA ALA A 139 -5.22 0.52 -7.42
C ALA A 139 -6.12 1.53 -6.68
N LEU A 140 -7.24 1.96 -7.29
CA LEU A 140 -8.21 2.84 -6.64
C LEU A 140 -8.98 2.14 -5.50
N ILE A 141 -9.43 0.90 -5.71
CA ILE A 141 -10.15 0.10 -4.70
C ILE A 141 -9.20 -0.33 -3.58
N THR A 142 -8.00 -0.80 -3.91
CA THR A 142 -6.96 -1.16 -2.92
C THR A 142 -6.67 -0.01 -1.98
N LYS A 143 -6.49 1.21 -2.51
CA LYS A 143 -6.30 2.41 -1.68
C LYS A 143 -7.50 2.66 -0.77
N LEU A 144 -8.72 2.62 -1.33
CA LEU A 144 -9.96 2.83 -0.57
C LEU A 144 -10.09 1.86 0.62
N THR A 145 -9.82 0.57 0.40
CA THR A 145 -10.02 -0.46 1.43
C THR A 145 -8.87 -0.49 2.44
N THR A 146 -7.63 -0.32 2.00
CA THR A 146 -6.45 -0.34 2.88
C THR A 146 -6.39 0.87 3.80
N GLU A 147 -6.81 2.05 3.33
CA GLU A 147 -6.82 3.28 4.15
C GLU A 147 -8.11 3.44 4.99
N SER A 148 -9.02 2.46 4.94
CA SER A 148 -10.34 2.59 5.52
C SER A 148 -10.35 2.72 7.05
N ALA A 149 -9.53 1.93 7.75
CA ALA A 149 -9.39 2.08 9.20
C ALA A 149 -8.76 3.42 9.59
N ALA A 150 -7.76 3.89 8.83
CA ALA A 150 -7.12 5.16 9.08
C ALA A 150 -8.11 6.32 8.90
N ALA A 151 -8.99 6.25 7.90
CA ALA A 151 -10.06 7.23 7.69
C ALA A 151 -11.06 7.29 8.86
N VAL A 152 -11.51 6.13 9.36
CA VAL A 152 -12.42 6.06 10.52
C VAL A 152 -11.72 6.56 11.78
N ASN A 153 -10.50 6.11 12.04
CA ASN A 153 -9.74 6.54 13.22
C ASN A 153 -9.45 8.04 13.19
N TRP A 154 -9.15 8.63 12.03
CA TRP A 154 -8.97 10.07 11.88
C TRP A 154 -10.24 10.87 12.26
N LEU A 155 -11.41 10.45 11.76
CA LEU A 155 -12.68 11.09 12.13
C LEU A 155 -12.95 11.03 13.65
N VAL A 156 -12.52 9.95 14.29
CA VAL A 156 -12.73 9.74 15.73
C VAL A 156 -11.71 10.51 16.55
N ASP A 157 -10.43 10.28 16.31
CA ASP A 157 -9.35 10.67 17.18
C ASP A 157 -8.92 12.13 16.97
N GLU A 158 -9.03 12.64 15.74
CA GLU A 158 -8.61 14.01 15.40
C GLU A 158 -9.80 14.97 15.28
N ILE A 159 -10.89 14.53 14.64
CA ILE A 159 -12.08 15.35 14.45
C ILE A 159 -13.05 15.28 15.64
N GLY A 160 -13.06 14.16 16.38
CA GLY A 160 -13.90 13.99 17.58
C GLY A 160 -15.30 13.48 17.30
N VAL A 161 -15.50 12.67 16.26
CA VAL A 161 -16.79 12.06 15.91
C VAL A 161 -16.96 10.71 16.60
N ASP A 162 -18.13 10.46 17.20
CA ASP A 162 -18.47 9.11 17.67
C ASP A 162 -18.83 8.20 16.49
N LEU A 163 -18.00 7.17 16.28
CA LEU A 163 -18.16 6.11 15.27
C LEU A 163 -18.01 4.71 15.91
N SER A 164 -18.40 4.60 17.18
CA SER A 164 -18.14 3.42 18.01
C SER A 164 -19.01 2.19 17.73
N VAL A 165 -20.17 2.37 17.09
CA VAL A 165 -21.11 1.29 16.79
C VAL A 165 -20.81 0.72 15.41
N VAL A 166 -20.64 -0.60 15.33
CA VAL A 166 -20.42 -1.33 14.08
C VAL A 166 -21.70 -2.07 13.69
N ALA A 167 -22.13 -1.89 12.44
CA ALA A 167 -23.32 -2.53 11.89
C ALA A 167 -22.99 -3.32 10.61
N PRO A 168 -23.67 -4.46 10.38
CA PRO A 168 -23.68 -5.12 9.09
C PRO A 168 -24.60 -4.36 8.12
N LEU A 169 -24.23 -4.34 6.84
CA LEU A 169 -25.07 -3.85 5.74
C LEU A 169 -25.08 -4.88 4.59
N GLY A 170 -26.06 -4.79 3.70
CA GLY A 170 -26.16 -5.64 2.51
C GLY A 170 -24.92 -5.56 1.62
N GLY A 171 -24.49 -6.71 1.10
CA GLY A 171 -23.32 -6.85 0.23
C GLY A 171 -21.98 -7.04 0.96
N HIS A 172 -21.93 -6.79 2.27
CA HIS A 172 -20.75 -7.03 3.10
C HIS A 172 -20.69 -8.47 3.61
N SER A 173 -19.51 -9.05 3.60
CA SER A 173 -19.25 -10.36 4.23
C SER A 173 -19.06 -10.24 5.75
N VAL A 174 -18.63 -9.06 6.23
CA VAL A 174 -18.33 -8.78 7.64
C VAL A 174 -18.89 -7.41 8.04
N ALA A 175 -19.37 -7.28 9.28
CA ALA A 175 -19.83 -6.01 9.81
C ALA A 175 -18.67 -5.00 9.92
N ARG A 176 -18.75 -3.91 9.15
CA ARG A 176 -17.69 -2.88 9.08
C ARG A 176 -18.19 -1.45 8.93
N THR A 177 -19.50 -1.23 9.01
CA THR A 177 -20.07 0.10 8.85
C THR A 177 -20.18 0.76 10.23
N HIS A 178 -19.43 1.84 10.41
CA HIS A 178 -19.32 2.60 11.64
C HIS A 178 -20.33 3.75 11.73
N ARG A 179 -20.93 3.90 12.91
CA ARG A 179 -21.86 4.99 13.27
C ARG A 179 -21.77 5.30 14.76
N GLY A 180 -22.35 6.43 15.18
CA GLY A 180 -22.40 6.79 16.59
C GLY A 180 -23.48 6.02 17.37
N ALA A 181 -23.32 5.93 18.68
CA ALA A 181 -24.33 5.38 19.60
C ALA A 181 -25.48 6.37 19.87
N GLY A 182 -25.25 7.66 19.58
CA GLY A 182 -26.23 8.72 19.78
C GLY A 182 -27.37 8.75 18.75
N LYS A 183 -28.30 9.69 18.93
CA LYS A 183 -29.47 9.89 18.05
C LYS A 183 -29.14 10.68 16.77
N THR A 184 -27.96 11.28 16.69
CA THR A 184 -27.56 12.08 15.52
C THR A 184 -27.13 11.15 14.39
N PRO A 185 -27.69 11.29 13.17
CA PRO A 185 -27.26 10.51 12.02
C PRO A 185 -25.76 10.66 11.76
N PRO A 186 -25.05 9.59 11.35
CA PRO A 186 -23.59 9.60 11.20
C PRO A 186 -23.10 10.66 10.21
N GLY A 187 -23.80 10.86 9.10
CA GLY A 187 -23.46 11.91 8.12
C GLY A 187 -23.50 13.31 8.73
N ALA A 188 -24.54 13.62 9.50
CA ALA A 188 -24.67 14.90 10.18
C ALA A 188 -23.59 15.08 11.26
N ALA A 189 -23.32 14.05 12.05
CA ALA A 189 -22.28 14.09 13.08
C ALA A 189 -20.89 14.41 12.49
N ILE A 190 -20.52 13.72 11.40
CA ILE A 190 -19.24 13.92 10.72
C ILE A 190 -19.13 15.35 10.16
N ILE A 191 -20.13 15.80 9.40
CA ILE A 191 -20.12 17.11 8.73
C ILE A 191 -20.05 18.25 9.75
N ILE A 192 -20.86 18.18 10.82
CA ILE A 192 -20.88 19.21 11.86
C ILE A 192 -19.53 19.29 12.56
N ALA A 193 -18.93 18.16 12.93
CA ALA A 193 -17.65 18.14 13.61
C ALA A 193 -16.51 18.69 12.74
N LEU A 194 -16.45 18.30 11.46
CA LEU A 194 -15.46 18.84 10.51
C LEU A 194 -15.62 20.34 10.28
N LEU A 195 -16.86 20.82 10.09
CA LEU A 195 -17.13 22.24 9.92
C LEU A 195 -16.72 23.05 11.15
N ASN A 196 -16.98 22.55 12.36
CA ASN A 196 -16.57 23.22 13.58
C ASN A 196 -15.05 23.31 13.66
N LYS A 197 -14.34 22.19 13.42
CA LYS A 197 -12.88 22.14 13.41
C LYS A 197 -12.25 23.08 12.37
N LEU A 198 -12.80 23.12 11.16
CA LEU A 198 -12.29 24.00 10.10
C LEU A 198 -12.48 25.48 10.43
N LYS A 199 -13.62 25.85 11.04
CA LYS A 199 -13.92 27.22 11.44
C LYS A 199 -13.04 27.74 12.57
N GLU A 200 -12.36 26.87 13.32
CA GLU A 200 -11.35 27.26 14.30
C GLU A 200 -10.08 27.82 13.63
N ASN A 201 -9.86 27.57 12.33
CA ASN A 201 -8.68 27.99 11.61
C ASN A 201 -8.94 29.27 10.78
N GLU A 202 -8.28 30.37 11.10
CA GLU A 202 -8.43 31.67 10.43
C GLU A 202 -8.06 31.64 8.93
N LYS A 203 -7.30 30.63 8.49
CA LYS A 203 -6.91 30.45 7.07
C LYS A 203 -7.98 29.73 6.25
N PHE A 204 -9.05 29.25 6.88
CA PHE A 204 -10.18 28.62 6.23
C PHE A 204 -11.32 29.62 6.04
N SER A 205 -11.90 29.64 4.85
CA SER A 205 -13.13 30.38 4.57
C SER A 205 -14.09 29.52 3.76
N ILE A 206 -15.39 29.69 4.02
CA ILE A 206 -16.46 29.07 3.25
C ILE A 206 -17.43 30.14 2.74
N THR A 207 -17.74 30.10 1.45
CA THR A 207 -18.71 30.99 0.81
C THR A 207 -19.86 30.14 0.26
N ASN A 208 -21.00 30.21 0.94
CA ASN A 208 -22.25 29.58 0.49
C ASN A 208 -22.91 30.44 -0.60
N LEU A 209 -23.84 29.86 -1.37
CA LEU A 209 -24.46 30.50 -2.54
C LEU A 209 -23.45 30.97 -3.61
N ALA A 210 -22.24 30.40 -3.61
CA ALA A 210 -21.20 30.65 -4.59
C ALA A 210 -21.18 29.50 -5.61
N GLU A 211 -21.63 29.78 -6.84
CA GLU A 211 -21.71 28.76 -7.89
C GLU A 211 -20.56 28.91 -8.87
N VAL A 212 -19.65 27.93 -8.89
CA VAL A 212 -18.59 27.87 -9.90
C VAL A 212 -19.20 27.62 -11.27
N LYS A 213 -18.89 28.48 -12.24
CA LYS A 213 -19.43 28.41 -13.61
C LYS A 213 -18.39 27.89 -14.61
N THR A 214 -17.12 28.24 -14.42
CA THR A 214 -16.02 27.76 -15.29
C THR A 214 -14.68 27.73 -14.55
N LEU A 215 -13.72 26.99 -15.13
CA LEU A 215 -12.34 26.94 -14.71
C LEU A 215 -11.49 27.97 -15.47
N LEU A 216 -10.59 28.64 -14.76
CA LEU A 216 -9.60 29.56 -15.34
C LEU A 216 -8.37 28.75 -15.75
N LYS A 217 -7.86 28.96 -16.97
CA LYS A 217 -6.70 28.24 -17.52
C LYS A 217 -5.60 29.19 -17.96
N GLU A 218 -4.38 28.70 -17.89
CA GLU A 218 -3.23 29.25 -18.63
C GLU A 218 -2.50 28.10 -19.31
N GLY A 219 -2.56 28.07 -20.64
CA GLY A 219 -2.17 26.89 -21.42
C GLY A 219 -3.01 25.67 -21.02
N ASN A 220 -2.34 24.59 -20.64
CA ASN A 220 -2.97 23.33 -20.20
C ASN A 220 -3.20 23.26 -18.68
N THR A 221 -2.83 24.28 -17.92
CA THR A 221 -2.87 24.29 -16.46
C THR A 221 -4.10 25.04 -15.96
N VAL A 222 -4.85 24.44 -15.04
CA VAL A 222 -5.93 25.11 -14.31
C VAL A 222 -5.30 25.98 -13.22
N LYS A 223 -5.71 27.25 -13.16
CA LYS A 223 -5.17 28.25 -12.22
C LYS A 223 -6.22 28.90 -11.33
N GLY A 224 -7.48 28.49 -11.41
CA GLY A 224 -8.53 29.06 -10.59
C GLY A 224 -9.93 28.77 -11.12
N VAL A 225 -10.91 29.49 -10.58
CA VAL A 225 -12.32 29.38 -10.93
C VAL A 225 -12.94 30.76 -11.17
N GLU A 226 -13.90 30.82 -12.09
CA GLU A 226 -14.90 31.89 -12.14
C GLU A 226 -16.16 31.37 -11.43
N TYR A 227 -16.67 32.12 -10.45
CA TYR A 227 -17.88 31.78 -9.72
C TYR A 227 -18.84 32.96 -9.66
N GLU A 228 -20.13 32.66 -9.57
CA GLU A 228 -21.19 33.63 -9.36
C GLU A 228 -21.56 33.68 -7.88
N PHE A 229 -21.59 34.88 -7.31
CA PHE A 229 -22.00 35.13 -5.93
C PHE A 229 -22.68 36.50 -5.86
N GLU A 230 -23.86 36.56 -5.23
CA GLU A 230 -24.71 37.77 -5.15
C GLU A 230 -25.04 38.37 -6.54
N GLY A 231 -25.27 37.52 -7.54
CA GLY A 231 -25.60 37.93 -8.92
C GLY A 231 -24.45 38.60 -9.67
N LYS A 232 -23.21 38.51 -9.15
CA LYS A 232 -21.99 39.03 -9.77
C LYS A 232 -21.01 37.90 -10.01
N LYS A 233 -20.23 38.02 -11.10
CA LYS A 233 -19.11 37.12 -11.39
C LYS A 233 -17.85 37.56 -10.65
N HIS A 234 -17.14 36.58 -10.10
CA HIS A 234 -15.89 36.75 -9.37
C HIS A 234 -14.88 35.71 -9.85
N ASN A 235 -13.59 36.07 -9.80
CA ASN A 235 -12.49 35.15 -10.11
C ASN A 235 -11.70 34.86 -8.85
N LEU A 236 -11.33 33.60 -8.67
CA LEU A 236 -10.48 33.17 -7.58
C LEU A 236 -9.37 32.27 -8.14
N GLU A 237 -8.13 32.78 -8.06
CA GLU A 237 -6.94 32.04 -8.48
C GLU A 237 -6.43 31.12 -7.38
N GLY A 238 -5.97 29.93 -7.76
CA GLY A 238 -5.46 28.91 -6.86
C GLY A 238 -5.44 27.53 -7.52
N SER A 239 -4.86 26.56 -6.83
CA SER A 239 -5.00 25.15 -7.21
C SER A 239 -6.43 24.70 -6.91
N VAL A 240 -7.09 24.01 -7.84
CA VAL A 240 -8.53 23.74 -7.79
C VAL A 240 -8.81 22.28 -7.49
N LEU A 241 -9.68 22.04 -6.51
CA LEU A 241 -10.17 20.71 -6.12
C LEU A 241 -11.70 20.68 -6.19
N PHE A 242 -12.24 19.78 -7.00
CA PHE A 242 -13.69 19.56 -7.09
C PHE A 242 -14.16 18.45 -6.15
N ALA A 243 -15.14 18.78 -5.31
CA ALA A 243 -15.80 17.90 -4.36
C ALA A 243 -17.32 18.13 -4.34
N SER A 244 -17.91 18.42 -5.52
CA SER A 244 -19.28 18.91 -5.63
C SER A 244 -20.36 17.81 -5.67
N GLY A 245 -19.98 16.55 -5.51
CA GLY A 245 -20.88 15.40 -5.54
C GLY A 245 -21.34 14.97 -6.94
N GLY A 246 -22.24 13.98 -6.97
CA GLY A 246 -22.75 13.35 -8.18
C GLY A 246 -23.87 14.10 -8.90
N PHE A 247 -24.55 13.39 -9.80
CA PHE A 247 -25.61 13.95 -10.66
C PHE A 247 -26.95 13.21 -10.59
N ALA A 248 -27.19 12.38 -9.57
CA ALA A 248 -28.45 11.64 -9.42
C ALA A 248 -29.69 12.55 -9.27
N GLY A 249 -29.52 13.79 -8.82
CA GLY A 249 -30.58 14.80 -8.73
C GLY A 249 -30.81 15.59 -10.02
N ASP A 250 -29.94 15.45 -11.02
CA ASP A 250 -29.99 16.20 -12.28
C ASP A 250 -30.91 15.51 -13.30
N ALA A 251 -32.19 15.39 -12.95
CA ALA A 251 -33.16 14.57 -13.66
C ALA A 251 -33.41 14.99 -15.12
N THR A 252 -33.09 16.24 -15.48
CA THR A 252 -33.26 16.78 -16.83
C THR A 252 -31.94 17.04 -17.56
N GLY A 253 -30.80 17.01 -16.83
CA GLY A 253 -29.46 17.17 -17.39
C GLY A 253 -28.72 15.84 -17.55
N LEU A 254 -27.63 15.65 -16.79
CA LEU A 254 -26.72 14.53 -16.95
C LEU A 254 -27.40 13.17 -16.74
N LEU A 255 -28.34 13.05 -15.79
CA LEU A 255 -29.04 11.79 -15.57
C LEU A 255 -29.86 11.39 -16.82
N ALA A 256 -30.62 12.33 -17.40
CA ALA A 256 -31.38 12.07 -18.62
C ALA A 256 -30.49 11.82 -19.84
N ARG A 257 -29.30 12.43 -19.89
CA ARG A 257 -28.32 12.22 -20.97
C ARG A 257 -27.74 10.81 -20.96
N TYR A 258 -27.36 10.29 -19.80
CA TYR A 258 -26.66 8.99 -19.69
C TYR A 258 -27.56 7.81 -19.31
N ARG A 259 -28.70 8.08 -18.65
CA ARG A 259 -29.71 7.09 -18.25
C ARG A 259 -31.13 7.57 -18.56
N PRO A 260 -31.48 7.72 -19.86
CA PRO A 260 -32.80 8.19 -20.29
C PRO A 260 -33.95 7.29 -19.80
N ASP A 261 -33.68 6.01 -19.53
CA ASP A 261 -34.62 5.07 -18.91
C ASP A 261 -35.04 5.50 -17.50
N LEU A 262 -34.15 6.15 -16.75
CA LEU A 262 -34.41 6.66 -15.40
C LEU A 262 -35.05 8.05 -15.37
N LYS A 263 -35.32 8.65 -16.53
CA LYS A 263 -36.00 9.94 -16.61
C LYS A 263 -37.35 9.88 -15.88
N GLY A 264 -37.58 10.87 -15.02
CA GLY A 264 -38.79 10.99 -14.19
C GLY A 264 -38.77 10.17 -12.91
N ILE A 265 -37.76 9.34 -12.67
CA ILE A 265 -37.63 8.65 -11.37
C ILE A 265 -37.22 9.67 -10.29
N PRO A 266 -37.91 9.72 -9.13
CA PRO A 266 -37.53 10.59 -8.02
C PRO A 266 -36.12 10.31 -7.49
N SER A 267 -35.53 11.26 -6.76
CA SER A 267 -34.17 11.15 -6.22
C SER A 267 -34.10 11.40 -4.72
N THR A 268 -33.08 10.85 -4.06
CA THR A 268 -32.66 11.32 -2.72
C THR A 268 -31.85 12.61 -2.74
N ASN A 269 -31.43 13.02 -3.94
CA ASN A 269 -30.55 14.14 -4.17
C ASN A 269 -31.38 15.38 -4.48
N GLU A 270 -30.88 16.55 -4.09
CA GLU A 270 -31.52 17.81 -4.48
C GLU A 270 -31.46 18.00 -6.00
N GLU A 271 -32.52 18.57 -6.56
CA GLU A 271 -32.61 18.84 -7.98
C GLU A 271 -31.64 19.96 -8.38
N ARG A 272 -30.47 19.55 -8.87
CA ARG A 272 -29.39 20.47 -9.26
C ARG A 272 -28.55 19.87 -10.37
N PRO A 273 -28.08 20.68 -11.33
CA PRO A 273 -27.15 20.23 -12.36
C PRO A 273 -25.86 19.63 -11.77
N GLY A 274 -25.32 18.57 -12.36
CA GLY A 274 -23.99 18.10 -11.98
C GLY A 274 -22.88 19.02 -12.52
N SER A 275 -21.72 19.08 -11.85
CA SER A 275 -20.59 19.92 -12.27
C SER A 275 -19.67 19.26 -13.31
N HIS A 276 -19.98 18.04 -13.77
CA HIS A 276 -19.13 17.25 -14.67
C HIS A 276 -18.85 17.95 -16.00
N ASP A 277 -19.82 18.70 -16.54
CA ASP A 277 -19.65 19.45 -17.78
C ASP A 277 -18.61 20.59 -17.62
N ILE A 278 -18.43 21.14 -16.42
CA ILE A 278 -17.38 22.14 -16.13
C ILE A 278 -15.98 21.51 -16.25
N LEU A 279 -15.82 20.29 -15.74
CA LEU A 279 -14.55 19.54 -15.80
C LEU A 279 -14.29 19.01 -17.21
N SER A 280 -15.32 18.53 -17.89
CA SER A 280 -15.22 18.03 -19.27
C SER A 280 -14.88 19.15 -20.25
N ALA A 281 -15.37 20.38 -20.02
CA ALA A 281 -14.98 21.57 -20.79
C ALA A 281 -13.48 21.91 -20.67
N VAL A 282 -12.77 21.33 -19.69
CA VAL A 282 -11.31 21.42 -19.59
C VAL A 282 -10.55 20.19 -20.04
N GLY A 283 -11.24 19.24 -20.66
CA GLY A 283 -10.69 18.01 -21.20
C GLY A 283 -10.67 16.85 -20.21
N ALA A 284 -11.29 16.98 -19.02
CA ALA A 284 -11.37 15.87 -18.09
C ALA A 284 -12.16 14.71 -18.73
N GLU A 285 -11.62 13.50 -18.62
CA GLU A 285 -12.29 12.29 -19.09
C GLU A 285 -13.43 11.92 -18.13
N LEU A 286 -14.59 11.55 -18.68
CA LEU A 286 -15.71 11.02 -17.91
C LEU A 286 -15.79 9.51 -18.06
N LEU A 287 -16.03 8.81 -16.95
CA LEU A 287 -16.11 7.36 -16.88
C LEU A 287 -17.45 6.91 -16.31
N ASP A 288 -17.93 5.77 -16.77
CA ASP A 288 -19.04 5.03 -16.16
C ASP A 288 -20.31 5.86 -15.92
N MET A 289 -20.55 6.91 -16.73
CA MET A 289 -21.63 7.88 -16.50
C MET A 289 -23.05 7.27 -16.56
N ASP A 290 -23.20 6.09 -17.15
CA ASP A 290 -24.44 5.31 -17.15
C ASP A 290 -24.62 4.44 -15.88
N SER A 291 -23.55 4.28 -15.09
CA SER A 291 -23.57 3.58 -13.82
C SER A 291 -24.20 4.45 -12.73
N VAL A 292 -25.51 4.27 -12.55
CA VAL A 292 -26.34 4.97 -11.56
C VAL A 292 -27.07 3.97 -10.68
N GLN A 293 -26.85 4.07 -9.36
CA GLN A 293 -27.50 3.21 -8.38
C GLN A 293 -28.91 3.69 -8.06
N ILE A 294 -29.85 2.75 -8.12
CA ILE A 294 -31.23 2.92 -7.71
C ILE A 294 -31.39 2.29 -6.33
N HIS A 295 -32.03 3.02 -5.40
CA HIS A 295 -32.45 2.46 -4.13
C HIS A 295 -33.94 2.06 -4.24
N PRO A 296 -34.34 0.85 -3.81
CA PRO A 296 -35.71 0.36 -4.02
C PRO A 296 -36.76 1.12 -3.21
N THR A 297 -36.36 1.76 -2.11
CA THR A 297 -37.28 2.36 -1.15
C THR A 297 -36.92 3.81 -0.80
N GLY A 298 -37.68 4.75 -1.35
CA GLY A 298 -37.73 6.16 -0.94
C GLY A 298 -39.15 6.52 -0.53
N PHE A 299 -39.28 7.17 0.62
CA PHE A 299 -40.58 7.53 1.16
C PHE A 299 -41.28 8.54 0.25
N VAL A 300 -42.53 8.20 -0.10
CA VAL A 300 -43.47 9.14 -0.71
C VAL A 300 -44.16 9.88 0.43
N ASP A 301 -43.74 11.12 0.66
CA ASP A 301 -44.35 11.98 1.67
C ASP A 301 -45.83 12.25 1.33
N PRO A 302 -46.79 11.88 2.19
CA PRO A 302 -48.21 12.16 1.96
C PRO A 302 -48.53 13.65 1.82
N ALA A 303 -47.74 14.55 2.42
CA ALA A 303 -47.91 15.99 2.31
C ALA A 303 -47.39 16.54 0.97
N THR A 304 -46.40 15.87 0.36
CA THR A 304 -45.77 16.28 -0.90
C THR A 304 -45.54 15.08 -1.86
N PRO A 305 -46.61 14.34 -2.24
CA PRO A 305 -46.47 13.04 -2.91
C PRO A 305 -45.83 13.13 -4.30
N ASN A 306 -45.91 14.29 -4.95
CA ASN A 306 -45.34 14.57 -6.26
C ASN A 306 -43.96 15.26 -6.21
N SER A 307 -43.33 15.38 -5.03
CA SER A 307 -41.96 15.89 -4.94
C SER A 307 -40.98 14.94 -5.62
N MET A 308 -40.09 15.44 -6.48
CA MET A 308 -38.98 14.64 -7.02
C MET A 308 -37.93 14.31 -5.97
N LEU A 309 -37.78 15.15 -4.94
CA LEU A 309 -36.93 14.85 -3.80
C LEU A 309 -37.67 13.95 -2.80
N LYS A 310 -37.10 12.79 -2.49
CA LYS A 310 -37.64 11.82 -1.53
C LYS A 310 -36.68 11.59 -0.37
N PHE A 311 -37.22 11.25 0.79
CA PHE A 311 -36.42 10.76 1.91
C PHE A 311 -36.09 9.30 1.70
N LEU A 312 -34.82 8.93 1.90
CA LEU A 312 -34.40 7.54 1.82
C LEU A 312 -35.08 6.73 2.93
N ALA A 313 -35.80 5.67 2.56
CA ALA A 313 -36.21 4.66 3.52
C ALA A 313 -35.03 3.69 3.67
N ALA A 314 -34.31 3.80 4.78
CA ALA A 314 -33.05 3.07 5.00
C ALA A 314 -33.22 1.57 4.77
N GLU A 315 -32.25 0.94 4.11
CA GLU A 315 -32.21 -0.51 3.84
C GLU A 315 -32.38 -1.37 5.11
N MET A 316 -31.91 -0.84 6.25
CA MET A 316 -32.10 -1.43 7.58
C MET A 316 -33.58 -1.75 7.89
N LEU A 317 -34.53 -0.95 7.39
CA LEU A 317 -35.96 -1.21 7.64
C LEU A 317 -36.41 -2.57 7.09
N ARG A 318 -35.92 -2.97 5.91
CA ARG A 318 -36.17 -4.30 5.34
C ARG A 318 -35.32 -5.36 6.04
N GLY A 319 -34.04 -5.05 6.29
CA GLY A 319 -33.08 -5.93 6.96
C GLY A 319 -33.53 -6.40 8.35
N GLU A 320 -34.17 -5.51 9.11
CA GLU A 320 -34.67 -5.81 10.46
C GLU A 320 -35.99 -6.57 10.49
N GLY A 321 -36.54 -6.93 9.34
CA GLY A 321 -37.75 -7.77 9.23
C GLY A 321 -38.85 -7.15 8.38
N GLY A 322 -38.72 -5.90 7.94
CA GLY A 322 -39.74 -5.22 7.15
C GLY A 322 -40.06 -5.95 5.84
N ILE A 323 -41.33 -5.91 5.44
CA ILE A 323 -41.85 -6.50 4.20
C ILE A 323 -42.35 -5.43 3.24
N LEU A 324 -42.39 -5.75 1.94
CA LEU A 324 -42.93 -4.89 0.89
C LEU A 324 -44.23 -5.48 0.34
N LEU A 325 -45.28 -4.66 0.31
CA LEU A 325 -46.59 -5.03 -0.22
C LEU A 325 -46.86 -4.22 -1.49
N SER A 326 -47.30 -4.93 -2.53
CA SER A 326 -47.80 -4.37 -3.79
C SER A 326 -49.05 -3.49 -3.56
N PRO A 327 -49.47 -2.69 -4.56
CA PRO A 327 -50.73 -1.93 -4.48
C PRO A 327 -51.95 -2.82 -4.15
N GLU A 328 -51.93 -4.07 -4.62
CA GLU A 328 -52.94 -5.10 -4.37
C GLU A 328 -52.92 -5.64 -2.92
N GLY A 329 -51.81 -5.43 -2.21
CA GLY A 329 -51.63 -5.77 -0.80
C GLY A 329 -50.89 -7.08 -0.53
N SER A 330 -50.45 -7.80 -1.57
CA SER A 330 -49.64 -9.02 -1.45
C SER A 330 -48.14 -8.71 -1.50
N ARG A 331 -47.33 -9.56 -0.88
CA ARG A 331 -45.89 -9.59 -1.12
C ARG A 331 -45.60 -10.05 -2.56
N PHE A 332 -44.43 -9.68 -3.09
CA PHE A 332 -44.09 -9.92 -4.50
C PHE A 332 -42.59 -10.12 -4.76
N VAL A 333 -41.75 -10.05 -3.74
CA VAL A 333 -40.29 -10.13 -3.85
C VAL A 333 -39.66 -10.53 -2.52
N ASN A 334 -38.50 -11.18 -2.56
CA ASN A 334 -37.64 -11.31 -1.40
C ASN A 334 -37.00 -9.95 -1.08
N GLU A 335 -37.39 -9.33 0.03
CA GLU A 335 -36.94 -7.98 0.40
C GLU A 335 -35.45 -7.90 0.76
N MET A 336 -34.77 -9.04 0.86
CA MET A 336 -33.34 -9.17 1.13
C MET A 336 -32.49 -9.43 -0.11
N ASP A 337 -33.09 -9.48 -1.31
CA ASP A 337 -32.35 -9.53 -2.56
C ASP A 337 -31.61 -8.21 -2.85
N THR A 338 -30.81 -8.20 -3.92
CA THR A 338 -30.05 -7.03 -4.34
C THR A 338 -30.96 -5.84 -4.65
N ARG A 339 -30.45 -4.62 -4.47
CA ARG A 339 -31.19 -3.38 -4.77
C ARG A 339 -31.75 -3.37 -6.18
N GLU A 340 -30.99 -3.89 -7.14
CA GLU A 340 -31.40 -4.04 -8.53
C GLU A 340 -32.61 -4.97 -8.64
N HIS A 341 -32.56 -6.17 -8.07
CA HIS A 341 -33.65 -7.13 -8.16
C HIS A 341 -34.95 -6.57 -7.55
N VAL A 342 -34.87 -6.00 -6.34
CA VAL A 342 -36.02 -5.40 -5.66
C VAL A 342 -36.57 -4.20 -6.43
N SER A 343 -35.70 -3.32 -6.94
CA SER A 343 -36.13 -2.16 -7.74
C SER A 343 -36.81 -2.61 -9.04
N ASN A 344 -36.24 -3.60 -9.73
CA ASN A 344 -36.81 -4.15 -10.96
C ASN A 344 -38.15 -4.86 -10.72
N ALA A 345 -38.30 -5.56 -9.59
CA ALA A 345 -39.57 -6.16 -9.20
C ALA A 345 -40.65 -5.08 -8.99
N ILE A 346 -40.30 -3.98 -8.31
CA ILE A 346 -41.22 -2.84 -8.14
C ILE A 346 -41.54 -2.19 -9.48
N MET A 347 -40.53 -1.93 -10.32
CA MET A 347 -40.71 -1.24 -11.61
C MET A 347 -41.51 -2.02 -12.65
N LYS A 348 -41.69 -3.34 -12.46
CA LYS A 348 -42.60 -4.17 -13.26
C LYS A 348 -44.07 -4.00 -12.88
N LEU A 349 -44.36 -3.45 -11.69
CA LEU A 349 -45.73 -3.15 -11.26
C LEU A 349 -46.25 -1.88 -11.96
N PRO A 350 -47.59 -1.70 -12.06
CA PRO A 350 -48.17 -0.48 -12.60
C PRO A 350 -47.72 0.77 -11.82
N THR A 351 -47.42 1.84 -12.54
CA THR A 351 -47.14 3.15 -11.94
C THR A 351 -48.39 3.75 -11.30
N ALA A 352 -48.21 4.50 -10.22
CA ALA A 352 -49.29 5.16 -9.50
C ALA A 352 -49.68 6.53 -10.11
N THR A 353 -48.89 7.04 -11.05
CA THR A 353 -49.09 8.34 -11.70
C THR A 353 -48.99 8.19 -13.22
N ASP A 354 -50.15 8.24 -13.89
CA ASP A 354 -50.27 8.13 -15.36
C ASP A 354 -50.66 9.46 -16.04
N GLY A 355 -50.59 10.59 -15.32
CA GLY A 355 -50.96 11.92 -15.82
C GLY A 355 -49.75 12.84 -15.97
N ASP A 356 -49.48 13.28 -17.20
CA ASP A 356 -48.41 14.17 -17.70
C ASP A 356 -47.04 13.52 -17.97
N GLY A 357 -46.77 12.31 -17.45
CA GLY A 357 -45.55 11.54 -17.74
C GLY A 357 -44.25 12.10 -17.15
N VAL A 358 -44.34 13.07 -16.22
CA VAL A 358 -43.17 13.76 -15.64
C VAL A 358 -42.51 12.96 -14.50
N ILE A 359 -43.28 12.19 -13.73
CA ILE A 359 -42.79 11.43 -12.56
C ILE A 359 -43.16 9.94 -12.69
N LYS A 360 -42.15 9.07 -12.55
CA LYS A 360 -42.29 7.61 -12.50
C LYS A 360 -42.28 7.16 -11.03
N GLN A 361 -43.46 6.90 -10.47
CA GLN A 361 -43.63 6.55 -9.06
C GLN A 361 -44.56 5.34 -8.90
N TRP A 362 -44.29 4.50 -7.90
CA TRP A 362 -45.08 3.33 -7.53
C TRP A 362 -45.72 3.49 -6.14
N ASP A 363 -46.78 2.73 -5.86
CA ASP A 363 -47.50 2.77 -4.58
C ASP A 363 -47.22 1.50 -3.76
N ILE A 364 -45.96 1.34 -3.33
CA ILE A 364 -45.54 0.19 -2.54
C ILE A 364 -45.67 0.52 -1.06
N THR A 365 -46.23 -0.39 -0.28
CA THR A 365 -46.29 -0.26 1.18
C THR A 365 -45.10 -0.98 1.81
N ILE A 366 -44.27 -0.28 2.58
CA ILE A 366 -43.33 -0.90 3.52
C ILE A 366 -44.04 -1.10 4.86
N LEU A 367 -43.98 -2.31 5.42
CA LEU A 367 -44.59 -2.66 6.71
C LEU A 367 -43.53 -3.17 7.67
N LEU A 368 -43.54 -2.65 8.90
CA LEU A 368 -42.64 -3.02 10.00
C LEU A 368 -43.43 -3.53 11.19
N ASP A 369 -43.06 -4.71 11.68
CA ASP A 369 -43.66 -5.31 12.87
C ASP A 369 -43.08 -4.72 14.18
N PRO A 370 -43.61 -5.08 15.36
CA PRO A 370 -43.08 -4.61 16.64
C PRO A 370 -41.57 -4.85 16.81
N GLY A 371 -41.07 -6.00 16.35
CA GLY A 371 -39.66 -6.35 16.50
C GLY A 371 -38.76 -5.58 15.54
N ALA A 372 -39.10 -5.49 14.25
CA ALA A 372 -38.39 -4.66 13.28
C ALA A 372 -38.40 -3.16 13.62
N SER A 373 -39.53 -2.66 14.16
CA SER A 373 -39.66 -1.27 14.58
C SER A 373 -38.85 -0.96 15.83
N ALA A 374 -38.80 -1.86 16.82
CA ALA A 374 -37.95 -1.73 18.00
C ALA A 374 -36.45 -1.73 17.63
N ALA A 375 -36.06 -2.62 16.72
CA ALA A 375 -34.71 -2.70 16.16
C ALA A 375 -34.26 -1.40 15.46
N SER A 376 -35.22 -0.74 14.81
CA SER A 376 -35.02 0.47 14.02
C SER A 376 -35.41 1.75 14.76
N ALA A 377 -35.66 1.70 16.07
CA ALA A 377 -36.29 2.78 16.85
C ALA A 377 -35.62 4.15 16.68
N ASN A 378 -34.29 4.18 16.51
CA ASN A 378 -33.51 5.40 16.28
C ASN A 378 -33.91 6.14 14.98
N HIS A 379 -34.51 5.45 14.00
CA HIS A 379 -35.00 6.03 12.75
C HIS A 379 -36.53 6.22 12.75
N ILE A 380 -37.28 5.30 13.38
CA ILE A 380 -38.75 5.32 13.37
C ILE A 380 -39.27 6.64 13.93
N GLY A 381 -38.73 7.13 15.05
CA GLY A 381 -39.17 8.40 15.64
C GLY A 381 -39.02 9.59 14.68
N PHE A 382 -37.97 9.62 13.85
CA PHE A 382 -37.81 10.65 12.82
C PHE A 382 -38.82 10.49 11.67
N TYR A 383 -39.01 9.28 11.16
CA TYR A 383 -39.95 9.02 10.07
C TYR A 383 -41.41 9.26 10.49
N GLU A 384 -41.78 8.89 11.71
CA GLU A 384 -43.09 9.17 12.29
C GLU A 384 -43.30 10.68 12.50
N TRP A 385 -42.31 11.37 13.09
CA TRP A 385 -42.37 12.83 13.24
C TRP A 385 -42.51 13.55 11.89
N LYS A 386 -41.89 13.03 10.83
CA LYS A 386 -42.05 13.52 9.45
C LYS A 386 -43.34 13.08 8.76
N GLY A 387 -44.14 12.20 9.35
CA GLY A 387 -45.35 11.65 8.74
C GLY A 387 -45.10 10.65 7.61
N LEU A 388 -43.86 10.14 7.48
CA LEU A 388 -43.46 9.16 6.45
C LEU A 388 -43.83 7.72 6.85
N LEU A 389 -43.85 7.44 8.17
CA LEU A 389 -44.38 6.21 8.74
C LEU A 389 -45.59 6.54 9.62
N LYS A 390 -46.61 5.69 9.56
CA LYS A 390 -47.81 5.77 10.38
C LYS A 390 -47.97 4.50 11.20
N LYS A 391 -48.23 4.67 12.49
CA LYS A 391 -48.60 3.58 13.40
C LYS A 391 -50.07 3.20 13.20
N VAL A 392 -50.37 1.93 12.95
CA VAL A 392 -51.73 1.38 12.73
C VAL A 392 -51.87 0.02 13.41
N LYS A 393 -53.09 -0.47 13.61
CA LYS A 393 -53.31 -1.85 14.05
C LYS A 393 -53.42 -2.79 12.85
N VAL A 394 -53.03 -4.06 13.03
CA VAL A 394 -53.13 -5.06 11.95
C VAL A 394 -54.57 -5.19 11.43
N ARG A 395 -55.58 -5.13 12.31
CA ARG A 395 -57.00 -5.16 11.90
C ARG A 395 -57.45 -4.00 11.01
N ASP A 396 -56.70 -2.90 10.98
CA ASP A 396 -57.01 -1.71 10.19
C ASP A 396 -56.42 -1.80 8.76
N LEU A 397 -55.65 -2.85 8.46
CA LEU A 397 -55.11 -3.12 7.12
C LEU A 397 -56.18 -3.70 6.17
N LYS A 398 -55.90 -3.65 4.86
CA LYS A 398 -56.75 -4.34 3.87
C LYS A 398 -56.71 -5.86 4.09
N PRO A 399 -57.78 -6.61 3.77
CA PRO A 399 -57.80 -8.07 3.93
C PRO A 399 -56.64 -8.81 3.25
N SER A 400 -56.21 -8.35 2.06
CA SER A 400 -55.04 -8.93 1.37
C SER A 400 -53.72 -8.70 2.11
N GLN A 401 -53.56 -7.54 2.74
CA GLN A 401 -52.38 -7.21 3.54
C GLN A 401 -52.35 -8.02 4.84
N ILE A 402 -53.50 -8.20 5.50
CA ILE A 402 -53.61 -9.08 6.67
C ILE A 402 -53.20 -10.50 6.32
N ALA A 403 -53.69 -11.04 5.20
CA ALA A 403 -53.32 -12.37 4.72
C ALA A 403 -51.81 -12.49 4.48
N ALA A 404 -51.19 -11.50 3.81
CA ALA A 404 -49.75 -11.49 3.56
C ALA A 404 -48.91 -11.41 4.85
N VAL A 405 -49.37 -10.63 5.84
CA VAL A 405 -48.74 -10.55 7.16
C VAL A 405 -48.83 -11.88 7.90
N ASP A 406 -50.01 -12.51 7.91
CA ASP A 406 -50.23 -13.81 8.57
C ASP A 406 -49.39 -14.92 7.93
N GLU A 407 -49.31 -14.95 6.60
CA GLU A 407 -48.51 -15.93 5.87
C GLU A 407 -47.01 -15.77 6.16
N TYR A 408 -46.49 -14.54 6.11
CA TYR A 408 -45.09 -14.29 6.44
C TYR A 408 -44.79 -14.58 7.91
N ALA A 409 -45.66 -14.16 8.84
CA ALA A 409 -45.51 -14.46 10.25
C ALA A 409 -45.51 -15.97 10.54
N LYS A 410 -46.31 -16.74 9.80
CA LYS A 410 -46.32 -18.21 9.90
C LYS A 410 -45.01 -18.81 9.40
N ALA A 411 -44.51 -18.39 8.23
CA ALA A 411 -43.21 -18.85 7.72
C ALA A 411 -42.07 -18.52 8.71
N VAL A 412 -42.12 -17.34 9.33
CA VAL A 412 -41.16 -16.93 10.38
C VAL A 412 -41.22 -17.88 11.59
N ALA A 413 -42.42 -18.21 12.07
CA ALA A 413 -42.62 -19.10 13.22
C ALA A 413 -42.22 -20.56 12.93
N ASP A 414 -42.54 -21.07 11.73
CA ASP A 414 -42.31 -22.46 11.33
C ASP A 414 -40.84 -22.75 10.94
N LEU A 415 -39.95 -21.74 10.96
CA LEU A 415 -38.56 -21.87 10.52
C LEU A 415 -38.40 -22.34 9.07
N THR A 416 -39.41 -22.08 8.22
CA THR A 416 -39.44 -22.42 6.79
C THR A 416 -39.12 -21.22 5.90
N ASP A 417 -38.54 -21.46 4.73
CA ASP A 417 -38.39 -20.41 3.71
C ASP A 417 -39.77 -19.89 3.31
N ASP A 418 -39.90 -18.56 3.13
CA ASP A 418 -41.16 -17.99 2.64
C ASP A 418 -41.34 -18.25 1.13
N GLU A 419 -42.50 -17.87 0.59
CA GLU A 419 -42.83 -18.09 -0.83
C GLU A 419 -41.83 -17.44 -1.83
N PHE A 420 -40.97 -16.52 -1.38
CA PHE A 420 -39.94 -15.87 -2.20
C PHE A 420 -38.51 -16.31 -1.83
N GLY A 421 -38.34 -17.29 -0.94
CA GLY A 421 -37.03 -17.82 -0.54
C GLY A 421 -36.26 -16.93 0.46
N ARG A 422 -36.93 -16.03 1.18
CA ARG A 422 -36.29 -15.14 2.17
C ARG A 422 -35.85 -15.93 3.40
N LYS A 423 -34.53 -16.12 3.53
CA LYS A 423 -33.91 -16.81 4.69
C LYS A 423 -33.68 -15.90 5.90
N GLN A 424 -33.38 -14.63 5.65
CA GLN A 424 -33.05 -13.64 6.69
C GLN A 424 -34.32 -12.93 7.18
N ARG A 425 -34.72 -13.22 8.42
CA ARG A 425 -36.01 -12.80 9.01
C ARG A 425 -35.93 -11.53 9.87
N GLY A 426 -34.72 -10.99 10.03
CA GLY A 426 -34.47 -9.84 10.90
C GLY A 426 -34.88 -10.13 12.34
N ARG A 427 -35.55 -9.16 12.97
CA ARG A 427 -36.09 -9.25 14.33
C ARG A 427 -37.61 -9.35 14.34
N TRP A 428 -38.21 -9.98 13.32
CA TRP A 428 -39.67 -10.15 13.27
C TRP A 428 -40.20 -10.96 14.48
N THR A 429 -41.28 -10.47 15.09
CA THR A 429 -41.89 -11.02 16.31
C THR A 429 -43.40 -11.23 16.23
N LEU A 430 -44.06 -10.64 15.23
CA LEU A 430 -45.51 -10.75 15.09
C LEU A 430 -45.93 -12.19 14.83
N LYS A 431 -46.90 -12.69 15.59
CA LYS A 431 -47.51 -14.00 15.41
C LYS A 431 -48.48 -14.00 14.22
N ALA A 432 -48.82 -15.17 13.70
CA ALA A 432 -49.83 -15.31 12.64
C ALA A 432 -51.24 -15.44 13.21
N GLY A 433 -52.24 -14.95 12.47
CA GLY A 433 -53.66 -15.17 12.74
C GLY A 433 -54.28 -14.16 13.70
N GLU A 434 -55.43 -14.51 14.28
CA GLU A 434 -56.24 -13.58 15.09
C GLU A 434 -55.51 -12.98 16.30
N GLU A 435 -54.45 -13.63 16.80
CA GLU A 435 -53.63 -13.13 17.91
C GLU A 435 -52.93 -11.80 17.60
N ASN A 436 -52.68 -11.46 16.34
CA ASN A 436 -51.95 -10.25 15.96
C ASN A 436 -52.83 -9.02 15.65
N ARG A 437 -54.17 -9.16 15.65
CA ARG A 437 -55.08 -8.14 15.11
C ARG A 437 -55.03 -6.82 15.85
N ASP A 438 -54.82 -6.88 17.17
CA ASP A 438 -54.71 -5.74 18.06
C ASP A 438 -53.28 -5.22 18.23
N GLU A 439 -52.28 -5.89 17.65
CA GLU A 439 -50.88 -5.45 17.67
C GLU A 439 -50.67 -4.20 16.81
N ASP A 440 -49.76 -3.35 17.29
CA ASP A 440 -49.41 -2.13 16.58
C ASP A 440 -48.24 -2.38 15.61
N ILE A 441 -48.39 -1.90 14.39
CA ILE A 441 -47.38 -1.97 13.32
C ILE A 441 -47.15 -0.58 12.70
N TYR A 442 -46.05 -0.42 11.96
CA TYR A 442 -45.82 0.79 11.18
C TYR A 442 -45.94 0.50 9.68
N ILE A 443 -46.60 1.40 8.96
CA ILE A 443 -46.69 1.37 7.50
C ILE A 443 -46.20 2.69 6.90
N GLY A 444 -45.60 2.64 5.72
CA GLY A 444 -45.24 3.81 4.92
C GLY A 444 -45.30 3.53 3.43
N ARG A 445 -45.47 4.59 2.64
CA ARG A 445 -45.47 4.48 1.17
C ARG A 445 -44.05 4.70 0.64
N VAL A 446 -43.58 3.80 -0.21
CA VAL A 446 -42.24 3.85 -0.81
C VAL A 446 -42.26 3.66 -2.32
N THR A 447 -41.25 4.18 -2.99
CA THR A 447 -41.01 4.04 -4.44
C THR A 447 -39.51 3.90 -4.70
N PRO A 448 -39.07 3.28 -5.81
CA PRO A 448 -37.68 3.32 -6.25
C PRO A 448 -37.23 4.75 -6.53
N ILE A 449 -35.96 5.04 -6.24
CA ILE A 449 -35.36 6.37 -6.34
C ILE A 449 -33.92 6.30 -6.87
N THR A 450 -33.49 7.29 -7.64
CA THR A 450 -32.08 7.47 -7.97
C THR A 450 -31.32 7.94 -6.73
N HIS A 451 -30.16 7.33 -6.47
CA HIS A 451 -29.50 7.52 -5.18
C HIS A 451 -28.06 7.99 -5.28
N PHE A 452 -27.23 7.32 -6.09
CA PHE A 452 -25.81 7.59 -6.19
C PHE A 452 -25.32 7.38 -7.62
N THR A 453 -24.39 8.20 -8.10
CA THR A 453 -23.77 8.05 -9.43
C THR A 453 -22.35 7.54 -9.29
N MET A 454 -22.08 6.30 -9.74
CA MET A 454 -20.74 5.71 -9.69
C MET A 454 -19.81 6.25 -10.79
N GLY A 455 -20.41 6.75 -11.88
CA GLY A 455 -19.69 7.46 -12.93
C GLY A 455 -19.35 8.90 -12.54
N GLY A 456 -18.27 9.39 -13.14
CA GLY A 456 -17.76 10.73 -12.88
C GLY A 456 -16.44 10.99 -13.59
N VAL A 457 -15.69 12.00 -13.15
CA VAL A 457 -14.39 12.33 -13.73
C VAL A 457 -13.33 11.28 -13.40
N ALA A 458 -12.49 10.94 -14.37
CA ALA A 458 -11.37 10.06 -14.19
C ALA A 458 -10.32 10.68 -13.26
N ILE A 459 -9.86 9.90 -12.28
CA ILE A 459 -8.76 10.26 -11.38
C ILE A 459 -7.73 9.14 -11.28
N ASP A 460 -6.52 9.48 -10.87
CA ASP A 460 -5.53 8.51 -10.40
C ASP A 460 -5.55 8.34 -8.86
N GLN A 461 -4.69 7.47 -8.32
CA GLN A 461 -4.56 7.26 -6.87
C GLN A 461 -4.16 8.51 -6.08
N LYS A 462 -3.66 9.57 -6.75
CA LYS A 462 -3.31 10.87 -6.18
C LYS A 462 -4.45 11.89 -6.32
N ALA A 463 -5.63 11.44 -6.72
CA ALA A 463 -6.82 12.26 -6.93
C ALA A 463 -6.64 13.39 -7.97
N ARG A 464 -5.67 13.24 -8.89
CA ARG A 464 -5.46 14.18 -10.00
C ARG A 464 -6.46 13.89 -11.10
N VAL A 465 -7.14 14.91 -11.61
CA VAL A 465 -8.09 14.74 -12.71
C VAL A 465 -7.35 14.41 -13.98
N LEU A 466 -7.82 13.40 -14.72
CA LEU A 466 -7.16 12.90 -15.92
C LEU A 466 -7.86 13.39 -17.19
N THR A 467 -7.07 13.64 -18.23
CA THR A 467 -7.52 13.95 -19.59
C THR A 467 -6.98 12.91 -20.55
N LYS A 468 -7.75 12.59 -21.59
CA LYS A 468 -7.28 11.73 -22.68
C LYS A 468 -6.38 12.51 -23.64
N ARG A 469 -5.13 12.08 -23.78
CA ARG A 469 -4.20 12.52 -24.83
C ARG A 469 -3.70 11.29 -25.55
N GLU A 470 -3.94 11.22 -26.87
CA GLU A 470 -3.73 10.01 -27.66
C GLU A 470 -4.49 8.83 -27.03
N ASP A 471 -3.82 7.69 -26.81
CA ASP A 471 -4.40 6.50 -26.18
C ASP A 471 -4.12 6.41 -24.67
N LYS A 472 -3.91 7.57 -24.01
CA LYS A 472 -3.57 7.62 -22.59
C LYS A 472 -4.33 8.65 -21.79
N LEU A 473 -4.55 8.31 -20.53
CA LEU A 473 -4.93 9.26 -19.51
C LEU A 473 -3.71 9.89 -18.86
N VAL A 474 -3.66 11.22 -18.85
CA VAL A 474 -2.62 12.01 -18.18
C VAL A 474 -3.24 13.08 -17.29
N PRO A 475 -2.59 13.47 -16.17
CA PRO A 475 -3.13 14.51 -15.28
C PRO A 475 -3.31 15.87 -15.94
N ILE A 476 -4.41 16.57 -15.62
CA ILE A 476 -4.61 17.99 -15.88
C ILE A 476 -3.90 18.78 -14.76
N PRO A 477 -2.82 19.54 -15.05
CA PRO A 477 -2.10 20.26 -14.02
C PRO A 477 -2.98 21.27 -13.27
N GLY A 478 -2.89 21.27 -11.94
CA GLY A 478 -3.64 22.19 -11.08
C GLY A 478 -5.09 21.80 -10.79
N LEU A 479 -5.54 20.61 -11.24
CA LEU A 479 -6.91 20.15 -11.08
C LEU A 479 -7.00 18.79 -10.38
N PHE A 480 -7.76 18.76 -9.29
CA PHE A 480 -7.99 17.59 -8.45
C PHE A 480 -9.48 17.35 -8.27
N ALA A 481 -9.88 16.11 -7.94
CA ALA A 481 -11.26 15.79 -7.64
C ALA A 481 -11.39 14.66 -6.61
N ALA A 482 -12.43 14.71 -5.77
CA ALA A 482 -12.70 13.69 -4.76
C ALA A 482 -14.19 13.55 -4.44
N GLY A 483 -14.60 12.34 -4.05
CA GLY A 483 -15.99 11.98 -3.76
C GLY A 483 -16.80 11.63 -5.01
N GLU A 484 -18.12 11.65 -4.91
CA GLU A 484 -19.07 11.20 -5.95
C GLU A 484 -18.99 11.94 -7.30
N ILE A 485 -18.20 13.01 -7.39
CA ILE A 485 -17.90 13.63 -8.70
C ILE A 485 -16.92 12.79 -9.54
N THR A 486 -16.25 11.81 -8.92
CA THR A 486 -15.22 10.97 -9.54
C THR A 486 -15.80 9.64 -10.00
N GLY A 487 -15.21 9.07 -11.06
CA GLY A 487 -15.56 7.75 -11.61
C GLY A 487 -14.43 6.74 -11.46
N GLY A 488 -14.76 5.45 -11.59
CA GLY A 488 -13.79 4.35 -11.61
C GLY A 488 -13.65 3.57 -10.31
N ILE A 489 -14.06 4.12 -9.16
CA ILE A 489 -13.90 3.47 -7.85
C ILE A 489 -14.94 2.35 -7.63
N HIS A 490 -16.21 2.60 -7.97
CA HIS A 490 -17.33 1.71 -7.58
C HIS A 490 -17.89 0.87 -8.72
N GLY A 491 -17.37 1.00 -9.95
CA GLY A 491 -17.81 0.24 -11.11
C GLY A 491 -19.34 0.24 -11.31
N ASP A 492 -19.94 -0.94 -11.37
CA ASP A 492 -21.37 -1.17 -11.61
C ASP A 492 -22.27 -0.86 -10.42
N ASN A 493 -21.75 -1.00 -9.20
CA ASN A 493 -22.55 -0.82 -8.00
C ASN A 493 -21.69 -0.44 -6.79
N ARG A 494 -22.12 0.62 -6.09
CA ARG A 494 -21.49 1.04 -4.85
C ARG A 494 -21.96 0.21 -3.65
N LEU A 495 -21.01 -0.30 -2.88
CA LEU A 495 -21.26 -0.94 -1.60
C LEU A 495 -21.74 0.07 -0.52
N GLY A 496 -22.69 -0.33 0.32
CA GLY A 496 -23.23 0.52 1.39
C GLY A 496 -22.13 1.06 2.31
N GLY A 497 -22.18 2.34 2.71
CA GLY A 497 -21.13 2.94 3.56
C GLY A 497 -19.82 3.37 2.86
N SER A 498 -19.54 2.88 1.64
CA SER A 498 -18.30 3.23 0.92
C SER A 498 -18.31 4.65 0.32
N SER A 499 -19.47 5.31 0.18
CA SER A 499 -19.53 6.72 -0.29
C SER A 499 -18.99 7.71 0.73
N LEU A 500 -19.19 7.47 2.03
CA LEU A 500 -18.55 8.32 3.04
C LEU A 500 -17.06 8.03 3.12
N LEU A 501 -16.67 6.76 2.92
CA LEU A 501 -15.27 6.35 2.95
C LEU A 501 -14.44 6.98 1.82
N GLU A 502 -14.93 6.93 0.57
CA GLU A 502 -14.23 7.56 -0.57
C GLU A 502 -14.05 9.06 -0.33
N CYS A 503 -15.04 9.72 0.30
CA CYS A 503 -14.99 11.14 0.55
C CYS A 503 -13.83 11.47 1.50
N VAL A 504 -13.62 10.66 2.53
CA VAL A 504 -12.51 10.87 3.47
C VAL A 504 -11.18 10.49 2.84
N VAL A 505 -11.06 9.30 2.24
CA VAL A 505 -9.80 8.77 1.67
C VAL A 505 -9.30 9.66 0.54
N TYR A 506 -10.13 9.87 -0.49
CA TYR A 506 -9.74 10.69 -1.64
C TYR A 506 -9.81 12.18 -1.35
N GLY A 507 -10.68 12.64 -0.44
CA GLY A 507 -10.69 14.03 0.02
C GLY A 507 -9.37 14.40 0.69
N ARG A 508 -8.91 13.60 1.66
CA ARG A 508 -7.59 13.81 2.30
C ARG A 508 -6.47 13.69 1.28
N THR A 509 -6.48 12.66 0.43
CA THR A 509 -5.47 12.50 -0.63
C THR A 509 -5.37 13.75 -1.52
N ALA A 510 -6.49 14.23 -2.04
CA ALA A 510 -6.55 15.42 -2.88
C ALA A 510 -6.08 16.68 -2.12
N GLY A 511 -6.46 16.82 -0.84
CA GLY A 511 -6.02 17.91 0.03
C GLY A 511 -4.50 17.93 0.28
N ALA A 512 -3.86 16.76 0.35
CA ALA A 512 -2.40 16.69 0.46
C ALA A 512 -1.69 17.01 -0.86
N GLU A 513 -2.17 16.43 -1.97
CA GLU A 513 -1.54 16.55 -3.29
C GLU A 513 -1.69 17.95 -3.90
N VAL A 514 -2.81 18.64 -3.63
CA VAL A 514 -3.06 20.00 -4.12
C VAL A 514 -2.06 21.03 -3.57
N VAL A 515 -1.53 20.78 -2.35
CA VAL A 515 -0.48 21.60 -1.74
C VAL A 515 0.89 21.28 -2.34
N GLY A 516 1.22 19.99 -2.53
CA GLY A 516 2.50 19.56 -3.09
C GLY A 516 2.73 20.01 -4.54
N SER A 517 1.67 20.14 -5.34
CA SER A 517 1.76 20.58 -6.75
C SER A 517 1.92 22.10 -6.92
N ALA A 518 1.64 22.90 -5.88
CA ALA A 518 1.81 24.35 -5.92
C ALA A 518 3.30 24.80 -5.82
N HIS A 519 4.24 23.85 -5.77
CA HIS A 519 5.68 24.09 -5.67
C HIS A 519 6.44 23.93 -7.00
N ALA A 520 5.79 23.53 -8.10
CA ALA A 520 6.44 23.32 -9.39
C ALA A 520 6.27 24.55 -10.33
N SER A 521 7.36 25.26 -10.64
CA SER A 521 7.41 26.21 -11.75
C SER A 521 7.66 25.49 -13.09
N PRO A 522 7.14 26.01 -14.22
CA PRO A 522 7.12 25.30 -15.49
C PRO A 522 8.52 25.30 -16.13
N SER A 523 9.16 24.14 -16.21
CA SER A 523 10.29 23.91 -17.10
C SER A 523 9.85 23.14 -18.33
N LEU A 524 10.48 23.47 -19.45
CA LEU A 524 10.07 23.19 -20.82
C LEU A 524 9.72 21.72 -21.10
N GLY A 525 8.68 21.55 -21.90
CA GLY A 525 8.14 20.27 -22.31
C GLY A 525 9.15 19.38 -23.04
N LEU A 526 9.06 18.10 -22.69
CA LEU A 526 9.43 16.98 -23.55
C LEU A 526 8.22 16.03 -23.61
N PRO A 527 7.98 15.40 -24.77
CA PRO A 527 6.73 14.75 -25.09
C PRO A 527 6.48 13.52 -24.20
N SER A 528 5.22 13.35 -23.80
CA SER A 528 4.72 12.23 -23.01
C SER A 528 4.72 10.94 -23.84
N VAL A 529 5.91 10.41 -24.12
CA VAL A 529 6.07 9.03 -24.57
C VAL A 529 5.59 8.12 -23.45
N MET A 530 4.94 7.04 -23.82
CA MET A 530 4.45 6.07 -22.89
C MET A 530 5.55 5.43 -22.07
N VAL A 531 5.65 5.83 -20.80
CA VAL A 531 6.47 5.10 -19.83
C VAL A 531 5.63 3.89 -19.42
N PHE A 532 5.74 2.84 -20.22
CA PHE A 532 5.64 1.47 -19.74
C PHE A 532 6.41 1.40 -18.42
N TYR A 533 5.85 0.77 -17.39
CA TYR A 533 6.56 0.39 -16.18
C TYR A 533 7.79 -0.43 -16.59
N GLY A 534 8.91 0.27 -16.74
CA GLY A 534 10.07 -0.21 -17.46
C GLY A 534 10.99 -1.06 -16.59
N GLY A 535 10.48 -1.88 -15.69
CA GLY A 535 11.34 -2.67 -14.80
C GLY A 535 10.68 -3.59 -13.77
N GLN A 536 9.35 -3.61 -13.63
CA GLN A 536 8.70 -4.62 -12.77
C GLN A 536 8.46 -5.88 -13.59
N GLU A 537 9.30 -6.90 -13.39
CA GLU A 537 9.00 -8.26 -13.81
C GLU A 537 7.79 -8.75 -13.00
N GLU A 538 6.68 -9.05 -13.69
CA GLU A 538 5.42 -9.50 -13.10
C GLU A 538 5.68 -10.73 -12.20
N LEU A 539 5.29 -10.65 -10.92
CA LEU A 539 5.27 -11.80 -10.02
C LEU A 539 4.21 -12.80 -10.51
N ASP A 540 4.41 -14.10 -10.29
CA ASP A 540 3.38 -15.10 -10.58
C ASP A 540 2.18 -14.86 -9.64
N ASN A 541 1.18 -14.13 -10.14
CA ASN A 541 0.06 -13.63 -9.35
C ASN A 541 -0.75 -14.76 -8.70
N LEU A 542 -0.80 -15.95 -9.32
CA LEU A 542 -1.53 -17.10 -8.77
C LEU A 542 -0.82 -17.69 -7.54
N VAL A 543 0.50 -17.81 -7.61
CA VAL A 543 1.32 -18.31 -6.51
C VAL A 543 1.37 -17.28 -5.37
N TRP A 544 1.39 -15.99 -5.71
CA TRP A 544 1.27 -14.90 -4.74
C TRP A 544 -0.01 -15.00 -3.91
N ASP A 545 -1.17 -15.11 -4.57
CA ASP A 545 -2.48 -15.17 -3.91
C ASP A 545 -2.58 -16.35 -2.92
N ARG A 546 -2.14 -17.55 -3.33
CA ARG A 546 -2.14 -18.74 -2.44
C ARG A 546 -1.26 -18.54 -1.20
N ASN A 547 -0.07 -17.97 -1.38
CA ASN A 547 0.85 -17.75 -0.26
C ASN A 547 0.34 -16.69 0.71
N ASP A 548 -0.39 -15.68 0.22
CA ASP A 548 -1.00 -14.67 1.08
C ASP A 548 -2.12 -15.27 1.95
N GLU A 549 -2.97 -16.14 1.38
CA GLU A 549 -3.97 -16.90 2.13
C GLU A 549 -3.33 -17.82 3.19
N ASP A 550 -2.31 -18.59 2.80
CA ASP A 550 -1.58 -19.49 3.71
C ASP A 550 -0.82 -18.71 4.81
N SER A 551 -0.32 -17.51 4.50
CA SER A 551 0.36 -16.61 5.44
C SER A 551 -0.61 -16.05 6.48
N GLU A 552 -1.80 -15.61 6.05
CA GLU A 552 -2.83 -15.10 6.96
C GLU A 552 -3.28 -16.20 7.94
N ALA A 553 -3.53 -17.41 7.44
CA ALA A 553 -3.89 -18.56 8.25
C ALA A 553 -2.81 -18.90 9.30
N ALA A 554 -1.53 -18.95 8.89
CA ALA A 554 -0.41 -19.23 9.79
C ALA A 554 -0.23 -18.15 10.87
N GLN A 555 -0.36 -16.86 10.51
CA GLN A 555 -0.24 -15.77 11.47
C GLN A 555 -1.38 -15.78 12.51
N ASN A 556 -2.59 -16.15 12.10
CA ASN A 556 -3.72 -16.31 13.01
C ASN A 556 -3.47 -17.44 14.02
N GLN A 557 -2.90 -18.57 13.59
CA GLN A 557 -2.55 -19.69 14.47
C GLN A 557 -1.50 -19.29 15.52
N LEU A 558 -0.46 -18.56 15.12
CA LEU A 558 0.62 -18.11 16.01
C LEU A 558 0.15 -17.11 17.10
N ARG A 559 -1.01 -16.47 16.90
CA ARG A 559 -1.63 -15.53 17.85
C ARG A 559 -2.57 -16.21 18.85
N LEU A 560 -2.92 -17.48 18.64
CA LEU A 560 -3.84 -18.18 19.52
C LEU A 560 -3.30 -18.20 20.94
N LYS A 561 -4.17 -17.90 21.91
CA LYS A 561 -3.81 -17.89 23.34
C LYS A 561 -3.19 -19.22 23.78
N THR A 562 -3.69 -20.34 23.24
CA THR A 562 -3.13 -21.69 23.49
C THR A 562 -1.69 -21.81 23.05
N PHE A 563 -1.35 -21.28 21.87
CA PHE A 563 0.03 -21.30 21.35
C PHE A 563 0.94 -20.35 22.16
N CYS A 564 0.44 -19.17 22.53
CA CYS A 564 1.16 -18.26 23.43
C CYS A 564 1.50 -18.91 24.79
N LEU A 565 0.57 -19.66 25.38
CA LEU A 565 0.81 -20.42 26.62
C LEU A 565 1.87 -21.50 26.42
N GLN A 566 1.87 -22.19 25.27
CA GLN A 566 2.92 -23.17 24.94
C GLN A 566 4.31 -22.52 24.86
N VAL A 567 4.40 -21.29 24.33
CA VAL A 567 5.66 -20.53 24.33
C VAL A 567 6.10 -20.17 25.75
N GLU A 568 5.18 -19.74 26.62
CA GLU A 568 5.49 -19.46 28.04
C GLU A 568 5.99 -20.71 28.77
N GLU A 569 5.26 -21.83 28.64
CA GLU A 569 5.62 -23.13 29.22
C GLU A 569 6.98 -23.61 28.71
N PHE A 570 7.25 -23.43 27.42
CA PHE A 570 8.52 -23.77 26.81
C PHE A 570 9.67 -22.94 27.39
N VAL A 571 9.52 -21.61 27.51
CA VAL A 571 10.54 -20.76 28.13
C VAL A 571 10.75 -21.13 29.60
N GLN A 572 9.66 -21.35 30.33
CA GLN A 572 9.74 -21.79 31.72
C GLN A 572 10.50 -23.12 31.87
N TYR A 573 10.27 -24.07 30.96
CA TYR A 573 11.01 -25.33 30.91
C TYR A 573 12.50 -25.11 30.63
N GLN A 574 12.84 -24.28 29.64
CA GLN A 574 14.25 -24.02 29.27
C GLN A 574 15.06 -23.38 30.39
N PHE A 575 14.46 -22.47 31.17
CA PHE A 575 15.16 -21.75 32.24
C PHE A 575 14.91 -22.30 33.65
N GLY A 576 13.94 -23.21 33.83
CA GLY A 576 13.54 -23.73 35.14
C GLY A 576 12.95 -22.67 36.08
N LYS A 577 12.45 -21.55 35.53
CA LYS A 577 11.92 -20.40 36.28
C LYS A 577 10.58 -19.94 35.69
N PRO A 578 9.67 -19.37 36.50
CA PRO A 578 8.42 -18.82 35.99
C PRO A 578 8.67 -17.82 34.85
N ALA A 579 7.90 -17.98 33.77
CA ALA A 579 7.99 -17.17 32.57
C ALA A 579 6.62 -16.56 32.25
N THR A 580 6.61 -15.31 31.78
CA THR A 580 5.38 -14.61 31.42
C THR A 580 5.57 -13.83 30.13
N LEU A 581 4.70 -14.06 29.16
CA LEU A 581 4.68 -13.38 27.87
C LEU A 581 4.24 -11.93 28.06
N ILE A 582 4.96 -11.04 27.40
CA ILE A 582 4.69 -9.61 27.36
C ILE A 582 4.08 -9.29 25.99
N SER A 583 2.84 -8.81 26.00
CA SER A 583 2.16 -8.33 24.79
C SER A 583 2.60 -6.90 24.40
N PRO A 584 2.51 -6.52 23.11
CA PRO A 584 2.05 -7.33 21.97
C PRO A 584 3.15 -8.24 21.39
N LEU A 585 2.72 -9.29 20.69
CA LEU A 585 3.58 -10.07 19.79
C LEU A 585 4.06 -9.18 18.64
N ILE A 586 5.31 -9.37 18.22
CA ILE A 586 5.90 -8.56 17.15
C ILE A 586 6.11 -9.45 15.92
N PHE A 587 5.33 -9.22 14.86
CA PHE A 587 5.58 -9.81 13.55
C PHE A 587 6.54 -8.90 12.79
N ARG A 588 7.69 -9.43 12.34
CA ARG A 588 8.70 -8.70 11.57
C ARG A 588 9.23 -9.60 10.46
N GLY A 589 8.89 -9.25 9.22
CA GLY A 589 9.29 -10.01 8.03
C GLY A 589 8.88 -11.48 8.15
N PHE A 590 9.87 -12.37 8.12
CA PHE A 590 9.70 -13.83 8.13
C PHE A 590 9.53 -14.46 9.53
N ASN A 591 9.31 -13.66 10.57
CA ASN A 591 9.35 -14.15 11.96
C ASN A 591 8.31 -13.50 12.86
N VAL A 592 7.92 -14.26 13.88
CA VAL A 592 7.20 -13.77 15.06
C VAL A 592 8.14 -13.73 16.25
N LEU A 593 8.07 -12.66 17.03
CA LEU A 593 8.86 -12.44 18.25
C LEU A 593 7.93 -12.40 19.46
N TYR A 594 8.10 -13.37 20.36
CA TYR A 594 7.45 -13.44 21.66
C TYR A 594 8.39 -12.85 22.71
N ARG A 595 7.97 -11.77 23.36
CA ARG A 595 8.74 -11.17 24.46
C ARG A 595 8.36 -11.89 25.74
N VAL A 596 9.34 -12.41 26.47
CA VAL A 596 9.06 -13.18 27.68
C VAL A 596 9.90 -12.65 28.84
N GLN A 597 9.24 -12.35 29.95
CA GLN A 597 9.88 -12.07 31.23
C GLN A 597 10.10 -13.38 31.95
N VAL A 598 11.35 -13.66 32.31
CA VAL A 598 11.70 -14.80 33.17
C VAL A 598 12.06 -14.24 34.55
N GLU A 599 11.53 -14.83 35.60
CA GLU A 599 11.74 -14.37 36.98
C GLU A 599 13.24 -14.30 37.32
N GLU A 600 13.67 -13.23 37.99
CA GLU A 600 15.07 -12.96 38.37
C GLU A 600 16.07 -12.88 37.20
N MET A 601 15.61 -12.80 35.94
CA MET A 601 16.47 -12.58 34.78
C MET A 601 16.27 -11.18 34.22
N SER A 602 17.38 -10.46 34.04
CA SER A 602 17.43 -9.16 33.37
C SER A 602 18.65 -9.15 32.43
N PRO A 603 18.50 -8.76 31.15
CA PRO A 603 17.27 -8.29 30.50
C PRO A 603 16.26 -9.41 30.20
N HIS A 604 15.03 -9.04 29.83
CA HIS A 604 14.02 -9.98 29.32
C HIS A 604 14.53 -10.75 28.08
N VAL A 605 13.89 -11.88 27.77
CA VAL A 605 14.24 -12.69 26.59
C VAL A 605 13.25 -12.49 25.47
N VAL A 606 13.69 -12.80 24.25
CA VAL A 606 12.84 -12.86 23.05
C VAL A 606 12.93 -14.27 22.50
N VAL A 607 11.77 -14.92 22.33
CA VAL A 607 11.64 -16.16 21.55
C VAL A 607 11.27 -15.76 20.13
N ARG A 608 12.10 -16.16 19.18
CA ARG A 608 11.93 -15.92 17.75
C ARG A 608 11.60 -17.23 17.07
N LEU A 609 10.44 -17.26 16.41
CA LEU A 609 9.99 -18.40 15.61
C LEU A 609 9.85 -17.96 14.13
N PRO A 610 10.25 -18.80 13.16
CA PRO A 610 9.94 -18.56 11.75
C PRO A 610 8.42 -18.65 11.55
N CYS A 611 7.86 -17.73 10.77
CA CYS A 611 6.45 -17.82 10.39
C CYS A 611 6.26 -19.02 9.46
N PRO A 612 5.33 -19.96 9.77
CA PRO A 612 4.89 -20.97 8.82
C PRO A 612 4.39 -20.30 7.53
N SER A 613 4.40 -21.03 6.41
CA SER A 613 4.07 -20.60 5.03
C SER A 613 4.93 -19.49 4.41
N LEU A 614 5.45 -18.53 5.19
CA LEU A 614 6.38 -17.50 4.71
C LEU A 614 7.82 -18.02 4.59
N VAL A 615 8.23 -18.93 5.48
CA VAL A 615 9.59 -19.48 5.51
C VAL A 615 9.62 -20.88 4.89
N GLN A 616 10.33 -21.00 3.77
CA GLN A 616 10.40 -22.25 3.02
C GLN A 616 11.41 -23.26 3.59
N PHE A 617 12.41 -22.79 4.35
CA PHE A 617 13.44 -23.63 4.98
C PHE A 617 13.62 -23.28 6.47
N PRO A 618 12.62 -23.54 7.33
CA PRO A 618 12.60 -22.99 8.69
C PRO A 618 13.69 -23.56 9.60
N GLY A 619 14.07 -24.83 9.43
CA GLY A 619 15.18 -25.45 10.17
C GLY A 619 16.53 -24.86 9.79
N GLU A 620 16.89 -24.93 8.50
CA GLU A 620 18.10 -24.32 7.93
C GLU A 620 18.24 -22.85 8.35
N LYS A 621 17.20 -22.04 8.10
CA LYS A 621 17.18 -20.61 8.42
C LYS A 621 17.48 -20.34 9.90
N THR A 622 16.87 -21.11 10.79
CA THR A 622 17.02 -20.92 12.24
C THR A 622 18.43 -21.29 12.71
N MET A 623 18.91 -22.47 12.30
CA MET A 623 20.22 -22.97 12.72
C MET A 623 21.36 -22.15 12.14
N TYR A 624 21.30 -21.79 10.84
CA TYR A 624 22.34 -20.99 10.19
C TYR A 624 22.43 -19.59 10.76
N LYS A 625 21.27 -18.99 11.07
CA LYS A 625 21.21 -17.68 11.72
C LYS A 625 21.87 -17.71 13.09
N ALA A 626 21.51 -18.68 13.93
CA ALA A 626 22.04 -18.78 15.28
C ALA A 626 23.56 -19.02 15.27
N ALA A 627 24.03 -19.94 14.42
CA ALA A 627 25.47 -20.19 14.24
C ALA A 627 26.23 -18.93 13.80
N THR A 628 25.68 -18.20 12.82
CA THR A 628 26.27 -16.95 12.33
C THR A 628 26.32 -15.89 13.43
N ALA A 629 25.22 -15.67 14.14
CA ALA A 629 25.14 -14.69 15.21
C ALA A 629 26.14 -15.01 16.34
N CYS A 630 26.25 -16.27 16.73
CA CYS A 630 27.20 -16.72 17.74
C CYS A 630 28.66 -16.56 17.29
N LEU A 631 28.99 -16.91 16.04
CA LEU A 631 30.34 -16.70 15.50
C LEU A 631 30.70 -15.21 15.46
N VAL A 632 29.79 -14.36 14.97
CA VAL A 632 30.03 -12.91 14.92
C VAL A 632 30.20 -12.34 16.34
N ALA A 633 29.41 -12.79 17.30
CA ALA A 633 29.55 -12.39 18.71
C ALA A 633 30.89 -12.85 19.32
N GLN A 634 31.39 -14.01 18.91
CA GLN A 634 32.65 -14.59 19.39
C GLN A 634 33.88 -13.91 18.79
N GLU A 635 33.88 -13.68 17.48
CA GLU A 635 35.05 -13.27 16.70
C GLU A 635 35.11 -11.75 16.45
N THR A 636 34.07 -11.01 16.80
CA THR A 636 34.00 -9.55 16.60
C THR A 636 33.58 -8.82 17.87
N LYS A 637 33.75 -7.49 17.87
CA LYS A 637 33.26 -6.60 18.94
C LYS A 637 31.85 -6.07 18.68
N LEU A 638 31.12 -6.66 17.72
CA LEU A 638 29.78 -6.20 17.40
C LEU A 638 28.81 -6.52 18.53
N PRO A 639 27.86 -5.62 18.85
CA PRO A 639 26.93 -5.82 19.95
C PRO A 639 25.79 -6.78 19.55
N VAL A 640 26.14 -8.02 19.19
CA VAL A 640 25.18 -9.06 18.87
C VAL A 640 24.47 -9.52 20.15
N PRO A 641 23.13 -9.63 20.16
CA PRO A 641 22.43 -10.13 21.34
C PRO A 641 22.82 -11.58 21.63
N ARG A 642 23.00 -11.92 22.91
CA ARG A 642 23.39 -13.27 23.31
C ARG A 642 22.28 -14.26 22.96
N HIS A 643 22.61 -15.26 22.17
CA HIS A 643 21.73 -16.39 21.89
C HIS A 643 21.85 -17.38 23.05
N LEU A 644 20.73 -17.59 23.76
CA LEU A 644 20.68 -18.40 24.99
C LEU A 644 20.40 -19.86 24.65
N HIS A 645 19.38 -20.09 23.83
CA HIS A 645 18.97 -21.42 23.36
C HIS A 645 18.51 -21.29 21.91
N PHE A 646 18.77 -22.29 21.09
CA PHE A 646 18.21 -22.41 19.75
C PHE A 646 18.19 -23.88 19.36
N GLY A 647 17.28 -24.26 18.47
CA GLY A 647 17.13 -25.64 18.05
C GLY A 647 15.75 -25.89 17.46
N GLN A 648 15.29 -27.14 17.58
CA GLN A 648 13.99 -27.56 17.11
C GLN A 648 13.21 -28.19 18.26
N ASP A 649 12.00 -27.66 18.49
CA ASP A 649 11.04 -28.19 19.45
C ASP A 649 9.94 -28.95 18.70
N SER A 650 9.36 -29.98 19.33
CA SER A 650 8.32 -30.82 18.71
C SER A 650 6.99 -30.09 18.54
N VAL A 651 6.74 -29.04 19.32
CA VAL A 651 5.50 -28.26 19.30
C VAL A 651 5.72 -26.92 18.60
N LEU A 652 6.75 -26.17 19.00
CA LEU A 652 7.03 -24.84 18.47
C LEU A 652 7.78 -24.86 17.13
N GLY A 653 8.37 -25.99 16.76
CA GLY A 653 9.26 -26.09 15.61
C GLY A 653 10.60 -25.40 15.86
N PRO A 654 11.29 -24.92 14.80
CA PRO A 654 12.57 -24.22 14.95
C PRO A 654 12.44 -22.92 15.75
N PHE A 655 13.35 -22.69 16.70
CA PHE A 655 13.28 -21.52 17.59
C PHE A 655 14.67 -20.93 17.91
N ILE A 656 14.68 -19.65 18.29
CA ILE A 656 15.82 -18.98 18.92
C ILE A 656 15.31 -18.21 20.15
N ILE A 657 15.90 -18.47 21.31
CA ILE A 657 15.77 -17.65 22.52
C ILE A 657 17.02 -16.79 22.66
N MET A 658 16.85 -15.48 22.68
CA MET A 658 17.94 -14.50 22.75
C MET A 658 17.65 -13.40 23.76
N GLU A 659 18.70 -12.75 24.28
CA GLU A 659 18.55 -11.57 25.13
C GLU A 659 17.91 -10.41 24.37
N ARG A 660 16.99 -9.69 25.02
CA ARG A 660 16.47 -8.44 24.49
C ARG A 660 17.51 -7.33 24.64
N ARG A 661 17.80 -6.64 23.55
CA ARG A 661 18.53 -5.36 23.56
C ARG A 661 17.54 -4.22 23.51
N GLU A 662 17.63 -3.31 24.48
CA GLU A 662 16.90 -2.05 24.43
C GLU A 662 17.45 -1.20 23.27
N ASN A 663 16.54 -0.51 22.56
CA ASN A 663 16.82 0.22 21.34
C ASN A 663 15.73 1.26 21.07
N SER A 664 16.07 2.30 20.32
CA SER A 664 15.18 3.38 19.89
C SER A 664 14.49 3.10 18.54
N GLY A 665 14.95 2.09 17.80
CA GLY A 665 14.40 1.69 16.50
C GLY A 665 15.47 1.16 15.54
N SER A 666 15.09 0.86 14.29
CA SER A 666 16.06 0.52 13.23
C SER A 666 16.61 1.75 12.53
N ILE A 667 17.76 1.63 11.87
CA ILE A 667 18.31 2.71 11.03
C ILE A 667 17.32 3.11 9.95
N SER A 668 16.64 2.16 9.30
CA SER A 668 15.59 2.49 8.34
C SER A 668 14.49 3.35 8.97
N ALA A 669 13.99 3.02 10.16
CA ALA A 669 12.97 3.84 10.83
C ALA A 669 13.48 5.26 11.15
N ARG A 670 14.77 5.39 11.46
CA ARG A 670 15.42 6.68 11.76
C ARG A 670 15.64 7.57 10.53
N LEU A 671 15.92 6.95 9.38
CA LEU A 671 16.31 7.61 8.12
C LEU A 671 15.18 7.71 7.09
N THR A 672 14.09 6.95 7.27
CA THR A 672 12.91 7.03 6.38
C THR A 672 12.17 8.32 6.65
N ARG A 673 11.61 8.91 5.59
CA ARG A 673 10.73 10.08 5.68
C ARG A 673 9.64 9.85 6.73
N PRO A 674 9.44 10.73 7.72
CA PRO A 674 8.32 10.61 8.64
C PRO A 674 7.05 10.86 7.85
N ASN A 675 6.36 9.80 7.44
CA ASN A 675 5.07 9.88 6.80
C ASN A 675 4.10 8.96 7.55
N LYS A 676 3.15 9.56 8.28
CA LYS A 676 2.19 8.85 9.13
C LYS A 676 0.95 8.35 8.38
N ASP A 677 0.84 8.59 7.06
CA ASP A 677 -0.45 8.51 6.35
C ASP A 677 -0.46 7.75 5.00
N LEU A 678 0.56 6.97 4.63
CA LEU A 678 0.52 6.12 3.41
C LEU A 678 1.24 4.78 3.63
N PRO A 679 0.74 3.65 3.10
CA PRO A 679 1.46 2.39 3.06
C PRO A 679 2.25 2.27 1.75
N VAL A 680 3.21 3.16 1.47
CA VAL A 680 4.26 2.94 0.45
C VAL A 680 5.58 3.56 0.96
N PRO A 681 6.71 2.82 0.93
CA PRO A 681 7.49 2.61 2.16
C PRO A 681 8.99 2.93 1.99
N HIS A 682 9.69 3.19 3.10
CA HIS A 682 11.16 2.99 3.17
C HIS A 682 12.03 3.66 2.09
N VAL A 683 11.79 4.91 1.70
CA VAL A 683 12.79 5.69 0.93
C VAL A 683 13.57 6.60 1.88
N LEU A 684 14.88 6.72 1.64
CA LEU A 684 15.76 7.66 2.35
C LEU A 684 15.17 9.09 2.29
N ASP A 685 14.94 9.71 3.45
CA ASP A 685 14.41 11.07 3.50
C ASP A 685 15.41 12.06 2.90
N PRO A 686 15.05 12.79 1.81
CA PRO A 686 15.96 13.78 1.22
C PRO A 686 16.26 14.95 2.16
N ASN A 687 15.52 15.10 3.25
CA ASN A 687 15.74 16.14 4.26
C ASN A 687 16.70 15.71 5.40
N VAL A 688 17.14 14.46 5.43
CA VAL A 688 18.17 14.04 6.40
C VAL A 688 19.45 14.80 6.08
N SER A 689 19.98 15.51 7.08
CA SER A 689 21.24 16.23 6.92
C SER A 689 22.37 15.27 6.56
N GLU A 690 23.22 15.65 5.59
CA GLU A 690 24.39 14.87 5.19
C GLU A 690 25.29 14.50 6.37
N SER A 691 25.42 15.38 7.38
CA SER A 691 26.23 15.12 8.57
C SER A 691 25.69 13.96 9.42
N LEU A 692 24.38 13.91 9.65
CA LEU A 692 23.71 12.79 10.33
C LEU A 692 23.84 11.51 9.53
N LEU A 693 23.55 11.57 8.22
CA LEU A 693 23.62 10.42 7.33
C LEU A 693 25.04 9.83 7.29
N HIS A 694 26.05 10.69 7.11
CA HIS A 694 27.45 10.33 7.16
C HIS A 694 27.82 9.70 8.52
N ALA A 695 27.37 10.27 9.65
CA ALA A 695 27.69 9.74 10.97
C ALA A 695 27.09 8.34 11.18
N ILE A 696 25.86 8.09 10.74
CA ILE A 696 25.24 6.76 10.80
C ILE A 696 25.97 5.78 9.87
N TRP A 697 26.23 6.17 8.63
CA TRP A 697 27.00 5.33 7.68
C TRP A 697 28.41 5.01 8.13
N GLN A 698 29.08 5.92 8.84
CA GLN A 698 30.40 5.65 9.38
C GLN A 698 30.35 4.52 10.42
N ARG A 699 29.30 4.47 11.25
CA ARG A 699 29.10 3.39 12.24
C ARG A 699 28.79 2.06 11.55
N VAL A 700 27.94 2.08 10.52
CA VAL A 700 27.63 0.87 9.75
C VAL A 700 28.85 0.36 8.97
N ALA A 701 29.69 1.26 8.46
CA ALA A 701 30.96 0.91 7.82
C ALA A 701 31.90 0.18 8.78
N HIS A 702 31.96 0.58 10.06
CA HIS A 702 32.71 -0.19 11.08
C HIS A 702 32.15 -1.60 11.27
N CYS A 703 30.83 -1.78 11.21
CA CYS A 703 30.22 -3.11 11.27
C CYS A 703 30.62 -3.98 10.08
N LEU A 704 30.51 -3.45 8.86
CA LEU A 704 30.91 -4.16 7.65
C LEU A 704 32.41 -4.51 7.68
N LEU A 705 33.27 -3.59 8.10
CA LEU A 705 34.70 -3.85 8.25
C LEU A 705 34.99 -4.95 9.26
N ALA A 706 34.29 -4.98 10.40
CA ALA A 706 34.44 -6.05 11.38
C ALA A 706 34.04 -7.43 10.81
N MET A 707 32.91 -7.52 10.11
CA MET A 707 32.44 -8.77 9.49
C MET A 707 33.32 -9.22 8.34
N SER A 708 33.85 -8.29 7.54
CA SER A 708 34.69 -8.57 6.36
C SER A 708 36.02 -9.26 6.70
N ARG A 709 36.38 -9.35 7.99
CA ARG A 709 37.56 -10.07 8.47
C ARG A 709 37.32 -11.57 8.65
N LEU A 710 36.06 -11.98 8.79
CA LEU A 710 35.71 -13.38 8.93
C LEU A 710 35.94 -14.09 7.60
N ALA A 711 36.90 -15.02 7.60
CA ALA A 711 37.41 -15.69 6.42
C ALA A 711 37.08 -17.19 6.49
N PHE A 712 36.55 -17.73 5.39
CA PHE A 712 36.09 -19.12 5.34
C PHE A 712 36.74 -19.87 4.18
N PRO A 713 37.00 -21.18 4.32
CA PRO A 713 37.65 -21.99 3.29
C PRO A 713 36.71 -22.42 2.17
N ARG A 714 35.39 -22.31 2.36
CA ARG A 714 34.34 -22.74 1.43
C ARG A 714 33.17 -21.75 1.42
N ILE A 715 32.38 -21.78 0.35
CA ILE A 715 31.11 -21.07 0.23
C ILE A 715 29.99 -21.95 0.79
N GLY A 716 29.14 -21.39 1.65
CA GLY A 716 28.06 -22.11 2.33
C GLY A 716 27.62 -21.42 3.62
N SER A 717 26.54 -21.91 4.22
CA SER A 717 26.04 -21.41 5.51
C SER A 717 26.74 -22.08 6.70
N LEU A 718 26.82 -21.32 7.79
CA LEU A 718 27.47 -21.74 9.03
C LEU A 718 26.55 -22.68 9.82
N LEU A 719 27.13 -23.73 10.38
CA LEU A 719 26.50 -24.61 11.35
C LEU A 719 27.41 -24.76 12.56
N GLN A 720 26.79 -25.03 13.71
CA GLN A 720 27.53 -25.43 14.89
C GLN A 720 27.86 -26.93 14.79
N THR A 721 29.14 -27.27 14.64
CA THR A 721 29.58 -28.68 14.56
C THR A 721 29.92 -29.25 15.93
N HIS A 722 30.42 -28.40 16.83
CA HIS A 722 30.66 -28.71 18.24
C HIS A 722 30.34 -27.49 19.12
N THR A 723 30.30 -27.66 20.43
CA THR A 723 30.07 -26.56 21.37
C THR A 723 31.07 -25.42 21.11
N HIS A 724 30.55 -24.23 20.76
CA HIS A 724 31.32 -23.04 20.35
C HIS A 724 32.25 -23.19 19.12
N ILE A 725 32.05 -24.19 18.26
CA ILE A 725 32.75 -24.34 16.98
C ILE A 725 31.73 -24.21 15.84
N TYR A 726 31.95 -23.24 14.94
CA TYR A 726 31.07 -22.93 13.82
C TYR A 726 31.82 -23.05 12.50
N GLU A 727 31.32 -23.89 11.61
CA GLU A 727 31.97 -24.23 10.34
C GLU A 727 30.98 -24.13 9.17
N VAL A 728 31.50 -23.89 7.97
CA VAL A 728 30.71 -23.88 6.74
C VAL A 728 30.38 -25.32 6.35
N ALA A 729 29.15 -25.75 6.65
CA ALA A 729 28.71 -27.13 6.46
C ALA A 729 27.31 -27.26 5.81
N GLY A 730 26.57 -26.15 5.66
CA GLY A 730 25.31 -26.11 4.94
C GLY A 730 25.44 -25.39 3.62
N ARG A 731 24.48 -25.61 2.71
CA ARG A 731 24.37 -24.84 1.47
C ARG A 731 24.17 -23.36 1.74
N PRO A 732 24.55 -22.47 0.81
CA PRO A 732 24.22 -21.06 0.92
C PRO A 732 22.71 -20.86 1.08
N SER A 733 22.28 -20.32 2.21
CA SER A 733 20.89 -19.91 2.41
C SER A 733 20.68 -18.53 1.80
N SER A 734 20.39 -18.48 0.49
CA SER A 734 20.11 -17.22 -0.20
C SER A 734 18.64 -16.81 -0.08
N HIS A 735 18.37 -15.50 -0.13
CA HIS A 735 17.00 -15.00 -0.18
C HIS A 735 16.30 -15.48 -1.46
N ASN A 736 17.01 -15.46 -2.60
CA ASN A 736 16.51 -15.89 -3.90
C ASN A 736 15.97 -17.32 -3.89
N MET A 737 16.60 -18.25 -3.17
CA MET A 737 16.09 -19.63 -3.04
C MET A 737 14.74 -19.69 -2.32
N THR A 738 14.53 -18.85 -1.31
CA THR A 738 13.22 -18.74 -0.63
C THR A 738 12.19 -18.18 -1.59
N ASP A 739 12.54 -17.14 -2.35
CA ASP A 739 11.65 -16.54 -3.33
C ASP A 739 11.32 -17.49 -4.48
N MET A 740 12.27 -18.30 -4.95
CA MET A 740 12.01 -19.31 -5.98
C MET A 740 10.95 -20.32 -5.56
N VAL A 741 11.03 -20.85 -4.33
CA VAL A 741 10.02 -21.78 -3.83
C VAL A 741 8.71 -21.04 -3.54
N ARG A 742 8.79 -19.89 -2.88
CA ARG A 742 7.62 -19.13 -2.44
C ARG A 742 6.90 -18.51 -3.65
N LEU A 743 7.54 -17.61 -4.37
CA LEU A 743 6.94 -16.74 -5.39
C LEU A 743 6.88 -17.38 -6.77
N ALA A 744 7.66 -18.43 -7.03
CA ALA A 744 7.69 -19.11 -8.31
C ALA A 744 7.44 -20.61 -8.19
N ASN A 745 6.92 -21.13 -7.06
CA ASN A 745 6.58 -22.54 -6.86
C ASN A 745 7.64 -23.54 -7.36
N ILE A 746 8.93 -23.19 -7.29
CA ILE A 746 10.02 -24.04 -7.78
C ILE A 746 10.21 -25.22 -6.81
N PRO A 747 10.20 -26.47 -7.29
CA PRO A 747 10.44 -27.63 -6.45
C PRO A 747 11.79 -27.58 -5.75
N ARG A 748 11.83 -27.99 -4.48
CA ARG A 748 13.06 -27.95 -3.67
C ARG A 748 14.18 -28.83 -4.22
N CYS A 749 13.85 -29.87 -4.99
CA CYS A 749 14.82 -30.75 -5.66
C CYS A 749 15.65 -30.04 -6.75
N ILE A 750 15.16 -28.92 -7.29
CA ILE A 750 15.88 -28.09 -8.27
C ILE A 750 16.99 -27.28 -7.58
N LEU A 751 16.82 -26.98 -6.30
CA LEU A 751 17.78 -26.19 -5.53
C LEU A 751 18.95 -27.07 -5.05
N PRO A 752 20.12 -26.48 -4.76
CA PRO A 752 21.26 -27.23 -4.22
C PRO A 752 20.89 -28.07 -2.99
N PRO A 753 21.42 -29.30 -2.83
CA PRO A 753 21.20 -30.12 -1.64
C PRO A 753 21.63 -29.41 -0.34
N GLU A 754 20.95 -29.67 0.78
CA GLU A 754 21.20 -28.99 2.07
C GLU A 754 22.67 -29.03 2.53
N SER A 755 23.39 -30.12 2.27
CA SER A 755 24.80 -30.31 2.65
C SER A 755 25.81 -29.78 1.62
N GLN A 756 25.35 -29.26 0.48
CA GLN A 756 26.22 -28.87 -0.62
C GLN A 756 26.99 -27.58 -0.31
N THR A 757 28.32 -27.64 -0.31
CA THR A 757 29.20 -26.46 -0.15
C THR A 757 30.17 -26.35 -1.33
N TYR A 758 30.58 -25.13 -1.66
CA TYR A 758 31.37 -24.87 -2.87
C TYR A 758 32.79 -24.42 -2.54
N THR A 759 33.75 -24.76 -3.40
CA THR A 759 35.17 -24.40 -3.20
C THR A 759 35.63 -23.31 -4.17
N GLY A 760 34.81 -22.95 -5.15
CA GLY A 760 35.10 -21.92 -6.15
C GLY A 760 34.02 -20.84 -6.25
N THR A 761 34.44 -19.61 -6.51
CA THR A 761 33.54 -18.50 -6.85
C THR A 761 32.79 -18.75 -8.16
N ASP A 762 33.47 -19.24 -9.20
CA ASP A 762 32.87 -19.54 -10.51
C ASP A 762 31.82 -20.66 -10.43
N GLU A 763 32.06 -21.65 -9.57
CA GLU A 763 31.13 -22.73 -9.27
C GLU A 763 29.83 -22.15 -8.70
N TRP A 764 29.93 -21.23 -7.73
CA TRP A 764 28.76 -20.59 -7.14
C TRP A 764 28.04 -19.66 -8.13
N TYR A 765 28.75 -18.88 -8.95
CA TYR A 765 28.12 -18.08 -10.01
C TYR A 765 27.35 -18.94 -11.01
N THR A 766 27.86 -20.15 -11.31
CA THR A 766 27.17 -21.10 -12.19
C THR A 766 25.85 -21.55 -11.56
N VAL A 767 25.84 -21.88 -10.27
CA VAL A 767 24.62 -22.26 -9.54
C VAL A 767 23.62 -21.10 -9.48
N LEU A 768 24.08 -19.86 -9.27
CA LEU A 768 23.24 -18.66 -9.32
C LEU A 768 22.58 -18.50 -10.69
N ALA A 769 23.35 -18.65 -11.77
CA ALA A 769 22.83 -18.56 -13.14
C ALA A 769 21.85 -19.70 -13.47
N GLU A 770 22.11 -20.90 -12.98
CA GLU A 770 21.21 -22.05 -13.11
C GLU A 770 19.88 -21.83 -12.38
N MET A 771 19.91 -21.19 -11.22
CA MET A 771 18.68 -20.75 -10.53
C MET A 771 17.88 -19.72 -11.34
N HIS A 772 18.53 -18.81 -12.07
CA HIS A 772 17.82 -17.92 -13.00
C HIS A 772 17.15 -18.71 -14.12
N ILE A 773 17.79 -19.73 -14.69
CA ILE A 773 17.16 -20.59 -15.69
C ILE A 773 15.96 -21.34 -15.11
N ALA A 774 16.11 -21.92 -13.91
CA ALA A 774 15.04 -22.64 -13.21
C ALA A 774 13.78 -21.78 -12.99
N GLN A 775 13.96 -20.48 -12.77
CA GLN A 775 12.83 -19.58 -12.56
C GLN A 775 11.91 -19.47 -13.81
N LEU A 776 12.40 -19.71 -15.03
CA LEU A 776 11.56 -19.64 -16.26
C LEU A 776 10.48 -20.74 -16.37
N HIS A 777 10.38 -21.63 -15.38
CA HIS A 777 9.45 -22.76 -15.40
C HIS A 777 7.97 -22.38 -15.21
N ASN A 778 7.62 -21.21 -14.65
CA ASN A 778 6.22 -20.81 -14.38
C ASN A 778 5.77 -19.58 -15.22
N ASP A 779 4.62 -18.96 -14.91
CA ASP A 779 3.97 -17.91 -15.71
C ASP A 779 4.64 -16.53 -15.51
N LEU A 780 5.93 -16.47 -15.88
CA LEU A 780 6.79 -15.29 -15.73
C LEU A 780 7.06 -14.59 -17.06
N VAL A 781 6.25 -14.86 -18.09
CA VAL A 781 6.50 -14.42 -19.46
C VAL A 781 5.24 -13.78 -20.03
N THR A 782 5.38 -12.58 -20.56
CA THR A 782 4.25 -11.76 -21.05
C THR A 782 4.00 -11.88 -22.56
N SER A 783 5.01 -12.29 -23.31
CA SER A 783 4.98 -12.45 -24.76
C SER A 783 6.08 -13.41 -25.24
N GLU A 784 6.02 -13.85 -26.49
CA GLU A 784 7.09 -14.66 -27.07
C GLU A 784 8.45 -13.93 -27.04
N ASP A 785 8.47 -12.63 -27.33
CA ASP A 785 9.71 -11.86 -27.39
C ASP A 785 10.27 -11.55 -25.99
N ASP A 786 9.40 -11.36 -25.00
CA ASP A 786 9.79 -11.35 -23.59
C ASP A 786 10.42 -12.71 -23.19
N CYS A 787 9.85 -13.82 -23.65
CA CYS A 787 10.41 -15.16 -23.45
C CYS A 787 11.81 -15.29 -24.05
N ARG A 788 11.97 -14.82 -25.30
CA ARG A 788 13.26 -14.84 -26.03
C ARG A 788 14.31 -13.99 -25.32
N ASN A 789 13.95 -12.78 -24.86
CA ASN A 789 14.85 -11.92 -24.08
C ASN A 789 15.35 -12.62 -22.83
N LYS A 790 14.44 -13.20 -22.04
CA LYS A 790 14.77 -13.89 -20.79
C LYS A 790 15.58 -15.17 -21.02
N TYR A 791 15.27 -15.92 -22.07
CA TYR A 791 16.02 -17.13 -22.43
C TYR A 791 17.46 -16.78 -22.81
N VAL A 792 17.63 -15.82 -23.74
CA VAL A 792 18.94 -15.46 -24.29
C VAL A 792 19.83 -14.84 -23.21
N SER A 793 19.32 -13.89 -22.42
CA SER A 793 20.08 -13.25 -21.33
C SER A 793 20.61 -14.29 -20.31
N ARG A 794 19.74 -15.22 -19.88
CA ARG A 794 20.05 -16.22 -18.84
C ARG A 794 20.99 -17.31 -19.34
N GLN A 795 20.86 -17.77 -20.58
CA GLN A 795 21.80 -18.74 -21.18
C GLN A 795 23.20 -18.13 -21.35
N ILE A 796 23.28 -16.90 -21.90
CA ILE A 796 24.57 -16.20 -22.04
C ILE A 796 25.22 -16.00 -20.68
N PHE A 797 24.46 -15.55 -19.68
CA PHE A 797 24.97 -15.34 -18.33
C PHE A 797 25.49 -16.63 -17.69
N ARG A 798 24.78 -17.75 -17.84
CA ARG A 798 25.23 -19.05 -17.38
C ARG A 798 26.52 -19.50 -18.07
N ARG A 799 26.64 -19.30 -19.38
CA ARG A 799 27.86 -19.62 -20.13
C ARG A 799 29.06 -18.79 -19.65
N LEU A 800 28.86 -17.50 -19.40
CA LEU A 800 29.89 -16.64 -18.82
C LEU A 800 30.30 -17.12 -17.42
N ALA A 801 29.35 -17.58 -16.61
CA ALA A 801 29.63 -18.15 -15.29
C ALA A 801 30.50 -19.42 -15.38
N ARG A 802 30.12 -20.37 -16.23
CA ARG A 802 30.86 -21.63 -16.44
C ARG A 802 32.29 -21.41 -16.95
N HIS A 803 32.50 -20.38 -17.74
CA HIS A 803 33.83 -20.03 -18.28
C HIS A 803 34.68 -19.15 -17.35
N GLY A 804 34.25 -18.92 -16.11
CA GLY A 804 34.97 -18.10 -15.13
C GLY A 804 35.11 -16.62 -15.55
N LYS A 805 34.19 -16.14 -16.40
CA LYS A 805 34.22 -14.77 -16.93
C LYS A 805 33.59 -13.77 -15.98
N LEU A 806 32.59 -14.18 -15.20
CA LEU A 806 31.89 -13.30 -14.26
C LEU A 806 32.75 -12.93 -13.05
N SER A 807 33.56 -13.83 -12.51
CA SER A 807 34.39 -13.56 -11.31
C SER A 807 35.52 -12.57 -11.56
N SER A 808 35.98 -12.46 -12.82
CA SER A 808 37.05 -11.56 -13.27
C SER A 808 36.53 -10.25 -13.88
N PHE A 809 35.24 -10.15 -14.23
CA PHE A 809 34.65 -8.96 -14.85
C PHE A 809 34.91 -7.69 -14.04
N GLY A 810 35.37 -6.62 -14.69
CA GLY A 810 35.62 -5.33 -14.05
C GLY A 810 36.81 -5.27 -13.08
N PHE A 811 37.68 -6.29 -13.08
CA PHE A 811 38.99 -6.26 -12.43
C PHE A 811 40.11 -6.11 -13.46
N ALA A 812 41.37 -6.00 -13.02
CA ALA A 812 42.53 -5.89 -13.90
C ALA A 812 42.69 -7.11 -14.85
N GLU A 813 42.18 -8.28 -14.44
CA GLU A 813 42.20 -9.52 -15.20
C GLU A 813 41.03 -9.67 -16.19
N ASP A 814 40.10 -8.72 -16.23
CA ASP A 814 39.06 -8.67 -17.25
C ASP A 814 39.68 -8.37 -18.62
N THR A 815 39.73 -9.41 -19.46
CA THR A 815 40.35 -9.36 -20.79
C THR A 815 39.37 -9.71 -21.90
N TRP A 816 38.09 -9.86 -21.57
CA TRP A 816 37.08 -10.41 -22.48
C TRP A 816 35.91 -9.48 -22.71
N SER A 817 35.56 -8.64 -21.71
CA SER A 817 34.38 -7.78 -21.80
C SER A 817 34.67 -6.54 -22.65
N SER A 818 33.64 -5.95 -23.27
CA SER A 818 33.79 -4.62 -23.90
C SER A 818 34.23 -3.56 -22.89
N GLN A 819 33.79 -3.67 -21.63
CA GLN A 819 34.19 -2.78 -20.54
C GLN A 819 35.70 -2.75 -20.32
N SER A 820 36.41 -3.88 -20.49
CA SER A 820 37.88 -3.95 -20.36
C SER A 820 38.61 -3.04 -21.35
N SER A 821 38.04 -2.80 -22.53
CA SER A 821 38.62 -1.88 -23.52
C SER A 821 38.42 -0.41 -23.18
N ARG A 822 37.46 -0.09 -22.30
CA ARG A 822 37.07 1.28 -21.92
C ARG A 822 37.84 1.80 -20.71
N ILE A 823 38.52 0.92 -19.95
CA ILE A 823 39.23 1.27 -18.72
C ILE A 823 40.61 0.62 -18.74
N LEU A 824 41.67 1.41 -18.48
CA LEU A 824 43.04 0.89 -18.40
C LEU A 824 43.20 -0.10 -17.23
N PRO A 825 43.66 -1.34 -17.47
CA PRO A 825 43.82 -2.38 -16.44
C PRO A 825 44.70 -1.96 -15.25
N GLU A 826 45.75 -1.17 -15.50
CA GLU A 826 46.67 -0.66 -14.47
C GLU A 826 45.98 0.22 -13.40
N THR A 827 44.79 0.74 -13.70
CA THR A 827 43.99 1.56 -12.77
C THR A 827 43.05 0.74 -11.89
N LEU A 828 42.91 -0.56 -12.14
CA LEU A 828 42.00 -1.46 -11.45
C LEU A 828 42.75 -2.33 -10.45
N SER A 829 42.04 -2.73 -9.40
CA SER A 829 42.53 -3.72 -8.45
C SER A 829 42.45 -5.13 -9.05
N SER A 830 43.32 -6.03 -8.61
CA SER A 830 43.28 -7.44 -9.00
C SER A 830 42.05 -8.15 -8.47
N CYS A 831 41.57 -9.14 -9.23
CA CYS A 831 40.46 -9.98 -8.85
C CYS A 831 40.84 -10.88 -7.66
N PRO A 832 39.91 -11.14 -6.73
CA PRO A 832 40.12 -12.12 -5.66
C PRO A 832 40.36 -13.54 -6.21
N PRO A 833 41.16 -14.38 -5.53
CA PRO A 833 41.33 -15.77 -5.94
C PRO A 833 40.00 -16.54 -5.96
N ASN A 834 39.81 -17.36 -6.99
CA ASN A 834 38.59 -18.16 -7.15
C ASN A 834 38.36 -19.12 -5.96
N SER A 835 39.43 -19.64 -5.38
CA SER A 835 39.41 -20.64 -4.28
C SER A 835 39.33 -20.05 -2.87
N GLY A 836 39.06 -18.74 -2.74
CA GLY A 836 38.94 -18.07 -1.45
C GLY A 836 40.26 -17.48 -0.91
N PRO A 837 40.29 -17.04 0.37
CA PRO A 837 39.24 -17.25 1.37
C PRO A 837 37.95 -16.46 1.08
N PHE A 838 36.81 -17.06 1.38
CA PHE A 838 35.46 -16.49 1.24
C PHE A 838 35.10 -15.59 2.42
N ARG A 839 34.00 -14.83 2.31
CA ARG A 839 33.63 -13.79 3.29
C ARG A 839 32.16 -13.88 3.67
N LEU A 840 31.85 -13.47 4.90
CA LEU A 840 30.46 -13.43 5.36
C LEU A 840 29.66 -12.41 4.54
N TRP A 841 28.58 -12.86 3.93
CA TRP A 841 27.65 -12.07 3.13
C TRP A 841 26.22 -12.32 3.60
N GLY A 842 25.44 -11.26 3.81
CA GLY A 842 24.03 -11.37 4.20
C GLY A 842 23.13 -10.74 3.15
N ASP A 843 22.30 -11.53 2.47
CA ASP A 843 21.37 -11.01 1.46
C ASP A 843 20.35 -10.02 2.05
N ASP A 844 19.96 -10.20 3.33
CA ASP A 844 19.07 -9.30 4.07
C ASP A 844 19.82 -8.41 5.09
N PHE A 845 21.15 -8.32 5.03
CA PHE A 845 21.88 -7.39 5.91
C PHE A 845 21.73 -5.95 5.41
N ARG A 846 20.77 -5.21 5.97
CA ARG A 846 20.40 -3.84 5.59
C ARG A 846 20.06 -2.94 6.77
N ALA A 847 19.89 -1.64 6.51
CA ALA A 847 19.53 -0.62 7.52
C ALA A 847 18.31 -0.99 8.39
N GLY A 848 17.35 -1.75 7.86
CA GLY A 848 16.18 -2.21 8.61
C GLY A 848 16.50 -3.19 9.75
N ASN A 849 17.64 -3.87 9.65
CA ASN A 849 18.07 -4.97 10.52
C ASN A 849 19.21 -4.58 11.48
N ILE A 850 19.55 -3.28 11.52
CA ILE A 850 20.51 -2.70 12.46
C ILE A 850 19.75 -1.74 13.37
N LEU A 851 19.81 -2.00 14.67
CA LEU A 851 19.13 -1.21 15.70
C LEU A 851 20.03 -0.09 16.23
N LEU A 852 19.42 1.04 16.55
CA LEU A 852 20.05 2.18 17.20
C LEU A 852 19.61 2.27 18.67
N ASP A 853 20.46 2.83 19.53
CA ASP A 853 20.06 3.28 20.87
C ASP A 853 19.57 4.74 20.86
N ASP A 854 19.24 5.29 22.03
CA ASP A 854 18.74 6.67 22.16
C ASP A 854 19.81 7.74 21.79
N SER A 855 21.07 7.35 21.63
CA SER A 855 22.18 8.21 21.22
C SER A 855 22.55 8.08 19.74
N ASP A 856 21.70 7.40 18.94
CA ASP A 856 21.98 7.03 17.54
C ASP A 856 23.26 6.17 17.39
N GLU A 857 23.69 5.45 18.44
CA GLU A 857 24.75 4.43 18.37
C GLU A 857 24.19 3.05 18.00
N ILE A 858 25.01 2.17 17.41
CA ILE A 858 24.55 0.83 17.02
C ILE A 858 24.32 -0.02 18.27
N ALA A 859 23.04 -0.27 18.59
CA ALA A 859 22.61 -1.10 19.71
C ALA A 859 22.80 -2.59 19.42
N ALA A 860 22.39 -3.04 18.21
CA ALA A 860 22.54 -4.43 17.78
C ALA A 860 22.23 -4.62 16.28
N PRO A 861 23.09 -5.33 15.53
CA PRO A 861 22.68 -6.04 14.33
C PRO A 861 21.92 -7.32 14.73
N ILE A 862 20.64 -7.44 14.35
CA ILE A 862 19.74 -8.46 14.90
C ILE A 862 19.27 -9.53 13.91
N ASP A 863 19.42 -9.28 12.61
CA ASP A 863 18.91 -10.17 11.57
C ASP A 863 20.00 -10.75 10.68
N TRP A 864 20.55 -11.88 11.13
CA TRP A 864 21.54 -12.69 10.42
C TRP A 864 20.90 -13.72 9.47
N GLU A 865 19.65 -13.48 9.06
CA GLU A 865 18.96 -14.33 8.09
C GLU A 865 19.60 -14.20 6.71
N TYR A 866 19.52 -15.29 5.94
CA TYR A 866 20.10 -15.38 4.60
C TYR A 866 21.59 -14.97 4.54
N THR A 867 22.32 -15.29 5.61
CA THR A 867 23.74 -15.00 5.74
C THR A 867 24.56 -16.28 5.55
N TYR A 868 25.60 -16.20 4.72
CA TYR A 868 26.46 -17.31 4.36
C TYR A 868 27.88 -16.82 4.02
N ALA A 869 28.86 -17.73 4.03
CA ALA A 869 30.16 -17.46 3.44
C ALA A 869 30.01 -17.44 1.91
N GLY A 870 30.18 -16.28 1.28
CA GLY A 870 30.01 -16.08 -0.16
C GLY A 870 31.29 -15.63 -0.87
N PRO A 871 31.23 -15.50 -2.21
CA PRO A 871 32.29 -14.90 -3.00
C PRO A 871 32.76 -13.55 -2.42
N MET A 872 34.07 -13.32 -2.47
CA MET A 872 34.64 -12.05 -1.99
C MET A 872 34.07 -10.86 -2.77
N GLN A 873 33.77 -11.05 -4.05
CA GLN A 873 33.21 -10.06 -4.97
C GLN A 873 32.01 -9.33 -4.37
N PHE A 874 31.12 -10.02 -3.64
CA PHE A 874 29.90 -9.41 -3.10
C PHE A 874 30.20 -8.33 -2.04
N ILE A 875 31.18 -8.57 -1.16
CA ILE A 875 31.53 -7.59 -0.11
C ILE A 875 32.39 -6.42 -0.64
N LEU A 876 32.88 -6.53 -1.88
CA LEU A 876 33.65 -5.48 -2.55
C LEU A 876 32.75 -4.42 -3.18
N ASP A 877 31.43 -4.65 -3.21
CA ASP A 877 30.44 -3.76 -3.77
C ASP A 877 29.86 -2.82 -2.71
N PRO A 878 29.46 -1.60 -3.07
CA PRO A 878 28.76 -0.73 -2.14
C PRO A 878 27.40 -1.35 -1.73
N PRO A 879 26.86 -1.02 -0.55
CA PRO A 879 25.58 -1.58 -0.10
C PRO A 879 24.44 -1.22 -1.06
N TRP A 880 23.66 -2.20 -1.49
CA TRP A 880 22.59 -1.96 -2.45
C TRP A 880 21.41 -1.14 -1.89
N TRP A 881 21.29 -1.04 -0.55
CA TRP A 881 20.15 -0.46 0.17
C TRP A 881 20.37 0.99 0.63
N LEU A 882 21.33 1.74 0.06
CA LEU A 882 21.62 3.12 0.49
C LEU A 882 20.40 4.06 0.40
N LEU A 883 19.48 3.79 -0.53
CA LEU A 883 18.23 4.53 -0.69
C LEU A 883 17.06 3.98 0.14
N LEU A 884 17.31 2.94 0.94
CA LEU A 884 16.34 2.16 1.73
C LEU A 884 15.30 1.37 0.89
N GLU A 885 15.18 1.65 -0.41
CA GLU A 885 14.36 0.95 -1.40
C GLU A 885 15.24 0.26 -2.46
N THR A 886 14.77 -0.85 -3.04
CA THR A 886 15.49 -1.61 -4.07
C THR A 886 15.31 -0.99 -5.45
N ALA A 887 16.26 -1.24 -6.35
CA ALA A 887 16.25 -0.66 -7.70
C ALA A 887 15.00 -1.05 -8.51
N GLU A 888 14.57 -2.31 -8.42
CA GLU A 888 13.36 -2.83 -9.09
C GLU A 888 12.04 -2.25 -8.56
N MET A 889 12.05 -1.64 -7.36
CA MET A 889 10.86 -1.02 -6.75
C MET A 889 10.84 0.51 -6.92
N TRP A 890 11.89 1.11 -7.47
CA TRP A 890 12.04 2.56 -7.56
C TRP A 890 11.12 3.18 -8.62
N SER A 891 10.30 4.16 -8.21
CA SER A 891 9.36 4.88 -9.09
C SER A 891 9.87 6.31 -9.34
N PRO A 892 10.70 6.54 -10.39
CA PRO A 892 10.22 6.72 -11.76
C PRO A 892 10.80 5.76 -12.82
N ASP A 893 12.10 5.44 -12.77
CA ASP A 893 12.79 4.44 -13.61
C ASP A 893 14.20 4.09 -13.06
N LEU A 894 14.88 3.08 -13.65
CA LEU A 894 16.19 2.60 -13.21
C LEU A 894 17.34 3.62 -13.38
N ASN A 895 17.25 4.55 -14.34
CA ASN A 895 18.26 5.59 -14.51
C ASN A 895 18.13 6.66 -13.42
N ASP A 896 16.90 7.02 -13.04
CA ASP A 896 16.64 7.90 -11.91
C ASP A 896 17.11 7.27 -10.59
N TRP A 897 16.84 5.97 -10.39
CA TRP A 897 17.38 5.22 -9.26
C TRP A 897 18.90 5.31 -9.20
N LYS A 898 19.57 5.06 -10.33
CA LYS A 898 21.03 5.09 -10.44
C LYS A 898 21.58 6.48 -10.09
N GLN A 899 20.99 7.54 -10.63
CA GLN A 899 21.41 8.92 -10.36
C GLN A 899 21.24 9.30 -8.88
N THR A 900 20.13 8.89 -8.27
CA THR A 900 19.86 9.12 -6.85
C THR A 900 20.82 8.32 -5.97
N TYR A 901 21.07 7.06 -6.33
CA TYR A 901 22.00 6.17 -5.64
C TYR A 901 23.43 6.72 -5.68
N GLU A 902 23.89 7.27 -6.81
CA GLU A 902 25.22 7.88 -6.94
C GLU A 902 25.47 9.00 -5.92
N SER A 903 24.43 9.80 -5.63
CA SER A 903 24.52 10.88 -4.64
C SER A 903 24.74 10.31 -3.23
N SER A 904 23.97 9.29 -2.84
CA SER A 904 24.14 8.61 -1.55
C SER A 904 25.44 7.81 -1.46
N LEU A 905 25.89 7.23 -2.57
CA LEU A 905 27.16 6.49 -2.67
C LEU A 905 28.36 7.39 -2.33
N GLY A 906 28.35 8.66 -2.75
CA GLY A 906 29.40 9.61 -2.38
C GLY A 906 29.56 9.77 -0.86
N ILE A 907 28.43 9.92 -0.15
CA ILE A 907 28.40 10.03 1.32
C ILE A 907 28.86 8.73 1.97
N TRP A 908 28.41 7.59 1.45
CA TRP A 908 28.82 6.26 1.93
C TRP A 908 30.33 6.04 1.79
N LEU A 909 30.91 6.37 0.64
CA LEU A 909 32.35 6.18 0.39
C LEU A 909 33.19 7.04 1.34
N LEU A 910 32.80 8.30 1.59
CA LEU A 910 33.46 9.16 2.59
C LEU A 910 33.38 8.55 3.99
N ALA A 911 32.21 8.03 4.37
CA ALA A 911 32.01 7.39 5.65
C ALA A 911 32.86 6.12 5.80
N MET A 912 32.94 5.30 4.74
CA MET A 912 33.81 4.12 4.68
C MET A 912 35.29 4.50 4.78
N GLU A 913 35.76 5.49 4.02
CA GLU A 913 37.16 5.96 4.08
C GLU A 913 37.55 6.47 5.46
N LYS A 914 36.64 7.15 6.15
CA LYS A 914 36.87 7.61 7.53
C LYS A 914 36.86 6.45 8.53
N ALA A 915 35.96 5.49 8.36
CA ALA A 915 35.98 4.24 9.11
C ALA A 915 37.31 3.50 8.86
N GLU A 916 37.79 3.51 7.62
CA GLU A 916 39.07 2.94 7.20
C GLU A 916 40.28 3.67 7.85
N ALA A 917 40.26 5.00 7.90
CA ALA A 917 41.34 5.73 8.56
C ALA A 917 41.39 5.44 10.07
N SER A 918 40.23 5.24 10.71
CA SER A 918 40.10 5.13 12.17
C SER A 918 40.57 3.81 12.77
N MET A 919 40.57 2.67 12.04
CA MET A 919 41.04 1.40 12.61
C MET A 919 42.57 1.22 12.45
N GLY A 920 43.25 2.09 11.71
CA GLY A 920 44.70 2.07 11.52
C GLY A 920 45.20 1.02 10.51
N LYS A 921 46.41 1.19 9.97
CA LYS A 921 46.95 0.35 8.87
C LYS A 921 47.04 -1.15 9.19
N SER A 922 47.21 -1.55 10.46
CA SER A 922 47.24 -2.98 10.84
C SER A 922 45.86 -3.67 10.75
N ALA A 923 44.80 -2.90 10.61
CA ALA A 923 43.41 -3.37 10.63
C ALA A 923 42.82 -3.64 9.22
N TYR A 924 43.57 -3.33 8.13
CA TYR A 924 43.21 -3.58 6.72
C TYR A 924 44.02 -4.66 6.03
N ASN A 925 44.95 -5.35 6.72
CA ASN A 925 45.77 -6.42 6.13
C ASN A 925 44.95 -7.63 5.59
N THR A 926 43.62 -7.61 5.72
CA THR A 926 42.70 -8.60 5.13
C THR A 926 42.51 -8.42 3.62
N PHE A 927 42.71 -7.21 3.08
CA PHE A 927 42.52 -6.90 1.66
C PHE A 927 43.75 -6.22 1.06
N PRO A 928 44.06 -6.45 -0.24
CA PRO A 928 45.19 -5.79 -0.91
C PRO A 928 45.08 -4.26 -0.96
N VAL A 929 43.85 -3.75 -1.04
CA VAL A 929 43.53 -2.32 -1.02
C VAL A 929 42.27 -2.09 -0.17
N PRO A 930 42.00 -0.84 0.27
CA PRO A 930 40.81 -0.53 1.06
C PRO A 930 39.50 -0.89 0.33
N LEU A 931 38.46 -1.27 1.09
CA LEU A 931 37.14 -1.60 0.54
C LEU A 931 36.51 -0.41 -0.16
N SER A 932 36.70 0.82 0.34
CA SER A 932 36.21 2.04 -0.33
C SER A 932 36.72 2.16 -1.78
N ARG A 933 37.97 1.75 -2.03
CA ARG A 933 38.55 1.72 -3.38
C ARG A 933 37.85 0.66 -4.24
N TYR A 934 37.69 -0.55 -3.71
CA TYR A 934 36.97 -1.61 -4.42
C TYR A 934 35.52 -1.25 -4.76
N MET A 935 34.81 -0.61 -3.83
CA MET A 935 33.41 -0.17 -4.01
C MET A 935 33.30 0.88 -5.11
N ARG A 936 34.23 1.84 -5.15
CA ARG A 936 34.30 2.85 -6.21
C ARG A 936 34.60 2.24 -7.57
N GLU A 937 35.56 1.31 -7.63
CA GLU A 937 35.88 0.57 -8.85
C GLU A 937 34.69 -0.27 -9.31
N SER A 938 33.98 -0.91 -8.37
CA SER A 938 32.82 -1.75 -8.64
C SER A 938 31.70 -0.96 -9.32
N TRP A 939 31.34 0.21 -8.76
CA TRP A 939 30.33 1.07 -9.36
C TRP A 939 30.71 1.53 -10.77
N ARG A 940 31.96 1.96 -10.96
CA ARG A 940 32.48 2.46 -12.24
C ARG A 940 32.50 1.39 -13.34
N THR A 941 32.93 0.19 -12.98
CA THR A 941 33.11 -0.94 -13.93
C THR A 941 31.80 -1.68 -14.19
N GLY A 942 30.83 -1.59 -13.28
CA GLY A 942 29.56 -2.30 -13.35
C GLY A 942 29.53 -3.61 -12.56
N ARG A 943 30.57 -3.94 -11.77
CA ARG A 943 30.58 -5.12 -10.88
C ARG A 943 29.40 -5.12 -9.91
N PHE A 944 29.00 -3.95 -9.41
CA PHE A 944 27.81 -3.80 -8.57
C PHE A 944 26.56 -4.40 -9.23
N PHE A 945 26.30 -4.07 -10.49
CA PHE A 945 25.14 -4.58 -11.22
C PHE A 945 25.24 -6.07 -11.48
N LEU A 946 26.45 -6.60 -11.71
CA LEU A 946 26.68 -8.04 -11.87
C LEU A 946 26.33 -8.79 -10.58
N SER A 947 26.91 -8.40 -9.45
CA SER A 947 26.63 -9.04 -8.16
C SER A 947 25.18 -8.85 -7.71
N TYR A 948 24.53 -7.75 -8.10
CA TYR A 948 23.12 -7.51 -7.84
C TYR A 948 22.24 -8.46 -8.65
N ALA A 949 22.44 -8.53 -9.97
CA ALA A 949 21.69 -9.40 -10.88
C ALA A 949 21.88 -10.88 -10.52
N ALA A 950 23.13 -11.32 -10.29
CA ALA A 950 23.46 -12.71 -9.97
C ALA A 950 22.71 -13.26 -8.75
N ARG A 951 22.37 -12.39 -7.78
CA ARG A 951 21.72 -12.80 -6.53
C ARG A 951 20.20 -12.65 -6.55
N LYS A 952 19.61 -12.05 -7.60
CA LYS A 952 18.18 -11.68 -7.62
C LYS A 952 17.54 -12.01 -8.96
N SER A 953 16.80 -13.11 -9.02
CA SER A 953 16.20 -13.58 -10.29
C SER A 953 15.13 -12.62 -10.85
N TRP A 954 14.33 -11.97 -10.01
CA TRP A 954 13.28 -11.00 -10.41
C TRP A 954 13.79 -9.62 -10.86
N ALA A 955 15.07 -9.34 -10.65
CA ALA A 955 15.70 -8.12 -11.15
C ALA A 955 16.68 -8.43 -12.29
N PHE A 956 16.84 -9.71 -12.63
CA PHE A 956 17.94 -10.17 -13.47
C PHE A 956 17.85 -9.58 -14.87
N ASP A 957 16.72 -9.70 -15.56
CA ASP A 957 16.62 -9.30 -16.96
C ASP A 957 16.68 -7.78 -17.09
N SER A 958 16.01 -7.08 -16.18
CA SER A 958 16.10 -5.62 -16.08
C SER A 958 17.54 -5.15 -15.85
N MET A 959 18.31 -5.76 -14.95
CA MET A 959 19.70 -5.38 -14.70
C MET A 959 20.62 -5.78 -15.85
N TYR A 960 20.40 -6.96 -16.44
CA TYR A 960 21.20 -7.48 -17.55
C TYR A 960 21.11 -6.54 -18.75
N TRP A 961 19.90 -6.27 -19.23
CA TRP A 961 19.69 -5.50 -20.45
C TRP A 961 20.03 -4.01 -20.29
N ASN A 962 19.79 -3.42 -19.12
CA ASN A 962 20.09 -2.00 -18.89
C ASN A 962 21.56 -1.72 -18.55
N PHE A 963 22.25 -2.64 -17.85
CA PHE A 963 23.56 -2.32 -17.26
C PHE A 963 24.69 -3.27 -17.59
N LEU A 964 24.42 -4.52 -17.99
CA LEU A 964 25.46 -5.55 -18.20
C LEU A 964 25.72 -5.87 -19.67
N ASP A 965 24.68 -6.03 -20.48
CA ASP A 965 24.78 -6.49 -21.87
C ASP A 965 25.84 -5.73 -22.68
N GLU A 966 25.72 -4.41 -22.79
CA GLU A 966 26.68 -3.58 -23.55
C GLU A 966 28.06 -3.51 -22.90
N ARG A 967 28.16 -3.74 -21.58
CA ARG A 967 29.45 -3.84 -20.90
C ARG A 967 30.16 -5.16 -21.21
N PHE A 968 29.40 -6.22 -21.41
CA PHE A 968 29.94 -7.52 -21.80
C PHE A 968 30.31 -7.50 -23.28
N PHE A 969 29.43 -7.04 -24.16
CA PHE A 969 29.54 -7.31 -25.60
C PHE A 969 29.67 -6.07 -26.49
N GLY A 970 29.56 -4.87 -25.93
CA GLY A 970 29.63 -3.61 -26.67
C GLY A 970 28.27 -3.09 -27.10
N ASP A 971 28.28 -1.91 -27.74
CA ASP A 971 27.06 -1.16 -28.03
C ASP A 971 26.12 -1.94 -28.97
N ARG A 972 24.82 -1.83 -28.72
CA ARG A 972 23.78 -2.37 -29.61
C ARG A 972 23.49 -1.40 -30.76
N ASP A 973 22.83 -1.90 -31.80
CA ASP A 973 22.33 -1.04 -32.87
C ASP A 973 21.29 -0.03 -32.33
N PRO A 974 21.46 1.28 -32.61
CA PRO A 974 20.57 2.32 -32.13
C PRO A 974 19.22 2.27 -32.88
N GLY A 975 18.31 1.45 -32.38
CA GLY A 975 16.99 1.25 -33.00
C GLY A 975 16.25 -0.01 -32.55
N VAL A 976 16.94 -0.93 -31.86
CA VAL A 976 16.33 -2.13 -31.31
C VAL A 976 15.41 -1.76 -30.15
N VAL A 977 14.12 -2.07 -30.29
CA VAL A 977 13.11 -1.85 -29.23
C VAL A 977 13.29 -2.87 -28.10
N LYS A 978 12.81 -2.54 -26.89
CA LYS A 978 13.00 -3.37 -25.69
C LYS A 978 12.55 -4.83 -25.85
N GLY A 979 11.52 -5.08 -26.67
CA GLY A 979 11.03 -6.43 -26.98
C GLY A 979 12.03 -7.28 -27.79
N ASP A 980 12.88 -6.65 -28.59
CA ASP A 980 13.72 -7.36 -29.59
C ASP A 980 15.20 -7.46 -29.18
N LEU A 981 15.53 -7.15 -27.93
CA LEU A 981 16.94 -7.11 -27.46
C LEU A 981 17.67 -8.43 -27.69
N TRP A 982 16.97 -9.56 -27.57
CA TRP A 982 17.49 -10.90 -27.82
C TRP A 982 18.11 -11.06 -29.21
N THR A 983 17.58 -10.37 -30.23
CA THR A 983 18.08 -10.45 -31.61
C THR A 983 19.51 -9.96 -31.74
N THR A 984 19.94 -9.09 -30.84
CA THR A 984 21.30 -8.51 -30.83
C THR A 984 22.36 -9.44 -30.28
N ARG A 985 21.97 -10.55 -29.65
CA ARG A 985 22.86 -11.48 -28.94
C ARG A 985 22.60 -12.96 -29.21
N ILE A 986 21.63 -13.29 -30.06
CA ILE A 986 21.27 -14.69 -30.35
C ILE A 986 22.42 -15.48 -31.00
N ASP A 987 23.32 -14.79 -31.70
CA ASP A 987 24.52 -15.36 -32.30
C ASP A 987 25.52 -15.87 -31.25
N LEU A 988 25.48 -15.35 -30.01
CA LEU A 988 26.32 -15.78 -28.90
C LEU A 988 25.90 -17.13 -28.29
N LEU A 989 24.68 -17.57 -28.57
CA LEU A 989 24.22 -18.92 -28.21
C LEU A 989 24.92 -19.98 -29.07
N SER A 990 25.01 -21.21 -28.56
CA SER A 990 25.39 -22.39 -29.31
C SER A 990 24.25 -22.85 -30.23
N ASP A 991 24.57 -23.75 -31.17
CA ASP A 991 23.54 -24.32 -32.05
C ASP A 991 22.48 -25.11 -31.27
N ASP A 992 22.88 -25.82 -30.21
CA ASP A 992 21.98 -26.58 -29.35
C ASP A 992 21.05 -25.66 -28.53
N GLU A 993 21.60 -24.58 -27.96
CA GLU A 993 20.81 -23.55 -27.25
C GLU A 993 19.80 -22.88 -28.18
N ARG A 994 20.20 -22.52 -29.41
CA ARG A 994 19.28 -21.95 -30.41
C ARG A 994 18.20 -22.95 -30.82
N ALA A 995 18.57 -24.21 -31.03
CA ALA A 995 17.62 -25.25 -31.42
C ALA A 995 16.58 -25.54 -30.33
N ALA A 996 16.95 -25.42 -29.05
CA ALA A 996 16.06 -25.63 -27.91
C ALA A 996 15.16 -24.43 -27.58
N MET A 997 15.54 -23.22 -28.00
CA MET A 997 14.85 -21.98 -27.67
C MET A 997 13.38 -21.97 -28.14
N GLU A 998 13.13 -22.20 -29.43
CA GLU A 998 11.76 -22.09 -29.97
C GLU A 998 10.80 -23.16 -29.43
N PRO A 999 11.19 -24.45 -29.32
CA PRO A 999 10.37 -25.46 -28.63
C PRO A 999 10.05 -25.10 -27.17
N PHE A 1000 11.01 -24.49 -26.46
CA PHE A 1000 10.79 -24.00 -25.09
C PHE A 1000 9.74 -22.88 -25.06
N ILE A 1001 9.86 -21.88 -25.94
CA ILE A 1001 8.92 -20.74 -26.00
C ILE A 1001 7.51 -21.20 -26.33
N GLN A 1002 7.35 -22.08 -27.34
CA GLN A 1002 6.04 -22.60 -27.71
C GLN A 1002 5.37 -23.34 -26.54
N ARG A 1003 6.15 -24.09 -25.76
CA ARG A 1003 5.67 -24.72 -24.52
C ARG A 1003 5.26 -23.68 -23.49
N LYS A 1004 6.08 -22.65 -23.25
CA LYS A 1004 5.77 -21.56 -22.30
C LYS A 1004 4.51 -20.77 -22.71
N MET A 1005 4.33 -20.49 -23.99
CA MET A 1005 3.14 -19.81 -24.50
C MET A 1005 1.87 -20.66 -24.38
N ALA A 1006 1.99 -21.99 -24.48
CA ALA A 1006 0.89 -22.90 -24.20
C ALA A 1006 0.54 -22.92 -22.70
N GLU A 1007 1.54 -23.01 -21.82
CA GLU A 1007 1.36 -22.99 -20.37
C GLU A 1007 0.72 -21.68 -19.87
N SER A 1008 1.13 -20.51 -20.41
CA SER A 1008 0.58 -19.20 -20.05
C SER A 1008 -0.92 -19.06 -20.40
N LYS A 1009 -1.42 -19.82 -21.39
CA LYS A 1009 -2.87 -19.84 -21.73
C LYS A 1009 -3.72 -20.60 -20.70
N GLU A 1010 -3.14 -21.56 -20.00
CA GLU A 1010 -3.86 -22.43 -19.06
C GLU A 1010 -4.01 -21.80 -17.65
N ARG A 1011 -3.18 -20.79 -17.32
CA ARG A 1011 -3.18 -20.04 -16.05
C ARG A 1011 -3.42 -20.92 -14.81
N ARG A 1012 -2.62 -21.99 -14.66
CA ARG A 1012 -2.69 -22.92 -13.52
C ARG A 1012 -1.34 -23.02 -12.82
N ILE A 1013 -1.36 -23.10 -11.49
CA ILE A 1013 -0.18 -23.48 -10.71
C ILE A 1013 0.05 -24.98 -10.97
N VAL A 1014 1.14 -25.31 -11.64
CA VAL A 1014 1.51 -26.71 -11.87
C VAL A 1014 2.22 -27.24 -10.63
N GLU A 1015 1.64 -28.26 -9.99
CA GLU A 1015 2.38 -29.09 -9.05
C GLU A 1015 3.27 -30.03 -9.84
N TRP A 1016 4.57 -29.79 -9.74
CA TRP A 1016 5.56 -30.53 -10.48
C TRP A 1016 5.93 -31.81 -9.73
N ASP A 1017 5.81 -32.96 -10.41
CA ASP A 1017 6.51 -34.16 -9.99
C ASP A 1017 8.01 -33.89 -9.97
N GLU A 1018 8.71 -34.31 -8.91
CA GLU A 1018 10.14 -34.02 -8.71
C GLU A 1018 11.00 -34.53 -9.87
N THR A 1019 10.65 -35.69 -10.44
CA THR A 1019 11.41 -36.31 -11.56
C THR A 1019 11.22 -35.51 -12.84
N GLU A 1020 9.99 -35.10 -13.12
CA GLU A 1020 9.67 -34.28 -14.30
C GLU A 1020 10.26 -32.87 -14.19
N ALA A 1021 10.25 -32.26 -13.00
CA ALA A 1021 10.89 -30.97 -12.76
C ALA A 1021 12.39 -31.04 -13.06
N GLN A 1022 13.08 -32.05 -12.53
CA GLN A 1022 14.51 -32.25 -12.74
C GLN A 1022 14.85 -32.47 -14.21
N LYS A 1023 14.03 -33.28 -14.90
CA LYS A 1023 14.17 -33.54 -16.32
C LYS A 1023 14.03 -32.26 -17.13
N ARG A 1024 12.94 -31.50 -16.95
CA ARG A 1024 12.71 -30.23 -17.65
C ARG A 1024 13.80 -29.21 -17.39
N PHE A 1025 14.30 -29.15 -16.16
CA PHE A 1025 15.39 -28.26 -15.83
C PHE A 1025 16.67 -28.65 -16.57
N SER A 1026 17.00 -29.95 -16.58
CA SER A 1026 18.17 -30.47 -17.31
C SER A 1026 18.11 -30.24 -18.83
N GLU A 1027 16.91 -30.20 -19.43
CA GLU A 1027 16.73 -29.87 -20.87
C GLU A 1027 17.20 -28.45 -21.22
N LEU A 1028 17.32 -27.55 -20.23
CA LEU A 1028 17.76 -26.17 -20.41
C LEU A 1028 19.23 -25.94 -19.99
N LEU A 1029 19.90 -26.97 -19.48
CA LEU A 1029 21.28 -26.90 -19.01
C LEU A 1029 22.22 -27.52 -20.05
N PHE A 1030 22.72 -26.69 -20.95
CA PHE A 1030 23.69 -27.10 -21.97
C PHE A 1030 25.12 -27.21 -21.39
N ASN A 1031 25.97 -28.01 -22.02
CA ASN A 1031 27.34 -28.26 -21.56
C ASN A 1031 28.34 -27.21 -22.04
#